data_AF-A0A7M3WQF7-F1
#
_entry.id   AF-A0A7M3WQF7-F1
#
_cell.length_a   1.000
_cell.length_b   1.000
_cell.length_c   1.000
_cell.angle_alpha   90.00
_cell.angle_beta   90.00
_cell.angle_gamma   90.00
#
_symmetry.space_group_name_H-M   'P 1'
#
loop_
_entity.id
_entity.type
_entity.pdbx_description
1 polymer ?
#
loop_
_entity_poly.entity_id
_entity_poly.type
_entity_poly.pdbx_seq_one_letter_code
_entity_poly.pdbx_strand_id
1 'polypeptide(L)'
;AMDAEVPPPAAAEEVVEREEEGEAAEEVEQVEEAVAPSPSESRRSRKFKPKGMYLGRRRDTGEPVDIKPTVLARHAAMLGSTGSGKTVMAKALIEEAALAGIPALIIDPQGDLARLALGGDASTVEAKGEDAARMRRLLDSTEVRIWTPLRSKGLPLCIDPFHAPPADLDPEEAITAWDMVAAGFTSLAGYDVEKAQGKTIKPYLYEVLVQGTRVGLDVTDFQSLSRVVREPHDAFLRHLYPECFAAPDEEFEGEAPQLPPWTVVAGDHGLTDFEERLPKATRYELARRLSAFSSGVNQLLFSNGVPINIDAFTEPAVPGKIPLNIVYLNTIQDENQKQYFVQELSRELYDWMLTQQPAEGELKLLFFMDEVAPYLPPHPRNPPAKDLIKLIFKQARKYGVACVLATQNVSDVDYKILAQANTTFVGRFTQPQDVEKVRHLLKESGSDVDLVGQLPTLGPGQFQVVAPDVDENPFPVQCRWLYTDHGAPLSEDQVEDLITDDVRRWARSRSAGAHRKRGGSGAADAAARGSRWSSDDDVGIVAKSRITAVGGMTAAAHGVVDDSAFEVRLMGGLAVLKDGRDPLYTMQAASNAASVLALGWCLIALLVAWRDDGLDWWWLLFGAGVSGLVGLVVALEWFLAHDADLLLRISKFTRQFQIGLVVWLWVLLVWSTWGELDLLGAAPLLEVVVLWTTLFLAIEGLHRFRLGRLQWDGDTAWSRLTGITAVLTEAQVRDMRASSAEILAAMRWIVHGVTVVLGCLLLIALPSMSEGTGLPGPDSAWMHLVLWLTSLYALMWGSEGWLRMRGRLPEPEA
;
A
#
# COMPACT_ATOMS: atom_id res chain seq x y z
N ALA A 1 -75.94 -3.95 -32.37
CA ALA A 1 -76.91 -4.34 -31.34
C ALA A 1 -76.56 -3.55 -30.09
N MET A 2 -77.42 -2.55 -29.80
CA MET A 2 -77.61 -1.75 -28.58
C MET A 2 -76.39 -0.90 -28.12
N ASP A 3 -76.40 0.43 -28.23
CA ASP A 3 -77.26 1.46 -27.56
C ASP A 3 -77.16 1.36 -26.03
N ALA A 4 -77.08 2.41 -25.21
CA ALA A 4 -77.01 3.86 -25.30
C ALA A 4 -76.63 4.33 -23.86
N GLU A 5 -76.15 5.56 -23.64
CA GLU A 5 -76.91 6.69 -23.06
C GLU A 5 -76.35 7.17 -21.71
N VAL A 6 -76.06 8.47 -21.69
CA VAL A 6 -75.93 9.45 -20.57
C VAL A 6 -77.32 9.58 -19.89
N PRO A 7 -77.56 9.90 -18.58
CA PRO A 7 -77.16 11.15 -17.89
C PRO A 7 -76.98 11.11 -16.32
N PRO A 8 -76.64 12.26 -15.68
CA PRO A 8 -76.61 12.48 -14.21
C PRO A 8 -78.02 12.92 -13.68
N PRO A 9 -78.32 13.17 -12.37
CA PRO A 9 -77.93 14.41 -11.64
C PRO A 9 -78.06 14.43 -10.06
N ALA A 10 -77.80 15.62 -9.50
CA ALA A 10 -78.54 16.33 -8.42
C ALA A 10 -78.47 15.95 -6.92
N ALA A 11 -78.53 17.04 -6.15
CA ALA A 11 -78.49 17.22 -4.70
C ALA A 11 -79.87 17.03 -4.01
N ALA A 12 -79.87 17.02 -2.66
CA ALA A 12 -80.82 17.69 -1.73
C ALA A 12 -80.80 17.02 -0.33
N GLU A 13 -80.56 17.80 0.75
CA GLU A 13 -81.53 18.08 1.85
C GLU A 13 -81.36 17.11 3.05
N GLU A 14 -81.61 17.39 4.33
CA GLU A 14 -82.14 18.49 5.15
C GLU A 14 -81.80 18.12 6.63
N VAL A 15 -81.32 19.03 7.49
CA VAL A 15 -82.07 19.81 8.53
C VAL A 15 -82.58 19.01 9.74
N VAL A 16 -82.31 19.53 10.95
CA VAL A 16 -83.19 19.71 12.15
C VAL A 16 -82.31 20.39 13.24
N GLU A 17 -82.42 21.70 13.55
CA GLU A 17 -83.37 22.39 14.48
C GLU A 17 -83.22 21.92 15.95
N ARG A 18 -83.16 22.72 17.03
CA ARG A 18 -83.84 23.98 17.43
C ARG A 18 -83.24 24.48 18.78
N GLU A 19 -83.02 25.80 18.99
CA GLU A 19 -83.76 26.75 19.90
C GLU A 19 -83.56 26.49 21.43
N GLU A 20 -83.38 27.43 22.39
CA GLU A 20 -83.65 28.88 22.50
C GLU A 20 -83.07 29.45 23.84
N GLU A 21 -82.68 30.74 23.80
CA GLU A 21 -82.92 31.83 24.81
C GLU A 21 -82.19 31.99 26.17
N GLY A 22 -81.83 33.26 26.46
CA GLY A 22 -81.62 33.82 27.81
C GLY A 22 -80.54 34.91 27.95
N GLU A 23 -80.96 36.17 28.08
CA GLU A 23 -80.17 37.42 28.11
C GLU A 23 -79.36 37.74 29.40
N ALA A 24 -78.35 38.60 29.17
CA ALA A 24 -77.87 39.75 29.98
C ALA A 24 -76.66 39.63 30.94
N ALA A 25 -75.62 40.36 30.51
CA ALA A 25 -74.77 41.31 31.25
C ALA A 25 -73.36 40.88 31.73
N GLU A 26 -72.42 41.66 31.20
CA GLU A 26 -71.12 42.10 31.74
C GLU A 26 -69.87 41.22 31.61
N GLU A 27 -68.95 41.80 30.82
CA GLU A 27 -67.51 41.96 31.07
C GLU A 27 -66.49 41.03 30.36
N VAL A 28 -65.89 41.66 29.33
CA VAL A 28 -64.45 41.70 28.98
C VAL A 28 -63.92 40.70 27.93
N GLU A 29 -63.34 41.33 26.89
CA GLU A 29 -62.44 40.82 25.84
C GLU A 29 -63.02 39.89 24.76
N GLN A 30 -63.74 40.50 23.80
CA GLN A 30 -63.91 39.92 22.48
C GLN A 30 -62.73 40.27 21.56
N VAL A 31 -62.07 39.19 21.15
CA VAL A 31 -61.27 39.04 19.95
C VAL A 31 -62.12 39.45 18.74
N GLU A 32 -61.83 40.60 18.14
CA GLU A 32 -62.32 40.91 16.80
C GLU A 32 -61.33 40.36 15.75
N GLU A 33 -61.87 39.41 15.01
CA GLU A 33 -61.35 38.76 13.83
C GLU A 33 -61.15 39.81 12.71
N ALA A 34 -59.93 40.34 12.62
CA ALA A 34 -59.53 41.26 11.56
C ALA A 34 -59.11 40.46 10.31
N VAL A 35 -59.95 40.57 9.28
CA VAL A 35 -59.65 40.56 7.84
C VAL A 35 -58.17 40.36 7.50
N ALA A 36 -57.89 39.25 6.80
CA ALA A 36 -56.57 38.87 6.31
C ALA A 36 -55.83 40.05 5.63
N PRO A 37 -54.66 40.46 6.15
CA PRO A 37 -53.73 41.26 5.35
C PRO A 37 -53.01 40.31 4.38
N SER A 38 -52.96 40.73 3.11
CA SER A 38 -52.12 40.13 2.08
C SER A 38 -50.70 39.84 2.59
N PRO A 39 -50.07 38.70 2.27
CA PRO A 39 -48.67 38.48 2.60
C PRO A 39 -47.82 39.26 1.58
N SER A 40 -47.72 40.58 1.75
CA SER A 40 -46.87 41.45 0.95
C SER A 40 -46.01 42.37 1.81
N GLU A 41 -45.37 41.81 2.83
CA GLU A 41 -44.12 42.38 3.31
C GLU A 41 -43.08 41.27 3.40
N SER A 42 -42.26 41.18 2.35
CA SER A 42 -41.01 40.45 2.38
C SER A 42 -40.24 40.90 3.60
N ARG A 43 -40.17 40.06 4.64
CA ARG A 43 -39.06 40.10 5.60
C ARG A 43 -37.80 40.05 4.74
N ARG A 44 -37.16 41.20 4.51
CA ARG A 44 -35.86 41.28 3.85
C ARG A 44 -34.94 40.37 4.65
N SER A 45 -34.68 39.17 4.13
CA SER A 45 -33.80 38.22 4.78
C SER A 45 -32.48 38.93 4.97
N ARG A 46 -32.07 39.08 6.23
CA ARG A 46 -30.81 39.74 6.57
C ARG A 46 -29.72 38.88 5.92
N LYS A 47 -29.10 39.38 4.84
CA LYS A 47 -28.07 38.63 4.07
C LYS A 47 -27.05 38.05 5.05
N PHE A 48 -26.90 36.72 5.04
CA PHE A 48 -25.96 36.00 5.89
C PHE A 48 -24.54 36.52 5.61
N LYS A 49 -23.77 36.81 6.68
CA LYS A 49 -22.37 37.25 6.58
C LYS A 49 -21.50 36.22 7.29
N PRO A 50 -20.68 35.44 6.55
CA PRO A 50 -19.82 34.46 7.17
C PRO A 50 -18.77 35.10 8.07
N LYS A 51 -18.53 34.48 9.23
CA LYS A 51 -17.49 34.83 10.20
C LYS A 51 -16.25 33.93 10.08
N GLY A 52 -16.39 32.74 9.49
CA GLY A 52 -15.30 31.81 9.21
C GLY A 52 -15.30 31.40 7.74
N MET A 53 -15.16 30.09 7.52
CA MET A 53 -15.16 29.42 6.22
C MET A 53 -16.56 28.91 5.91
N TYR A 54 -17.23 29.55 4.94
CA TYR A 54 -18.58 29.21 4.53
C TYR A 54 -18.56 28.11 3.46
N LEU A 55 -18.94 26.89 3.85
CA LEU A 55 -18.91 25.72 2.99
C LEU A 55 -20.23 25.47 2.26
N GLY A 56 -21.31 26.13 2.67
CA GLY A 56 -22.64 25.99 2.09
C GLY A 56 -23.73 25.94 3.14
N ARG A 57 -24.79 25.18 2.88
CA ARG A 57 -25.95 25.11 3.77
C ARG A 57 -26.28 23.68 4.15
N ARG A 58 -26.78 23.52 5.36
CA ARG A 58 -27.39 22.28 5.80
C ARG A 58 -28.63 21.94 4.97
N ARG A 59 -28.76 20.69 4.52
CA ARG A 59 -29.91 20.29 3.67
C ARG A 59 -31.19 20.02 4.47
N ASP A 60 -31.04 19.65 5.74
CA ASP A 60 -32.13 19.35 6.67
C ASP A 60 -32.75 20.62 7.27
N THR A 61 -31.93 21.62 7.58
CA THR A 61 -32.32 22.83 8.33
C THR A 61 -32.24 24.11 7.51
N GLY A 62 -31.47 24.13 6.40
CA GLY A 62 -31.20 25.33 5.62
C GLY A 62 -30.18 26.30 6.25
N GLU A 63 -29.69 25.97 7.45
CA GLU A 63 -28.72 26.77 8.19
C GLU A 63 -27.37 26.84 7.46
N PRO A 64 -26.68 27.98 7.49
CA PRO A 64 -25.35 28.10 6.90
C PRO A 64 -24.31 27.29 7.69
N VAL A 65 -23.47 26.55 6.97
CA VAL A 65 -22.32 25.83 7.50
C VAL A 65 -21.11 26.73 7.39
N ASP A 66 -20.80 27.43 8.48
CA ASP A 66 -19.70 28.38 8.60
C ASP A 66 -18.75 27.94 9.72
N ILE A 67 -17.61 27.38 9.34
CA ILE A 67 -16.68 26.71 10.27
C ILE A 67 -15.45 27.58 10.55
N LYS A 68 -14.89 27.46 11.75
CA LYS A 68 -13.63 28.15 12.08
C LYS A 68 -12.46 27.50 11.32
N PRO A 69 -11.47 28.27 10.84
CA PRO A 69 -10.26 27.71 10.23
C PRO A 69 -9.55 26.67 11.09
N THR A 70 -9.56 26.85 12.41
CA THR A 70 -8.97 25.92 13.40
C THR A 70 -9.52 24.50 13.32
N VAL A 71 -10.71 24.29 12.76
CA VAL A 71 -11.28 22.95 12.53
C VAL A 71 -10.38 22.13 11.60
N LEU A 72 -9.76 22.75 10.60
CA LEU A 72 -8.84 22.08 9.66
C LEU A 72 -7.49 21.73 10.28
N ALA A 73 -7.16 22.27 11.46
CA ALA A 73 -5.93 21.91 12.17
C ALA A 73 -5.91 20.43 12.58
N ARG A 74 -7.09 19.79 12.70
CA ARG A 74 -7.23 18.35 12.95
C ARG A 74 -7.42 17.51 11.67
N HIS A 75 -7.04 18.09 10.54
CA HIS A 75 -7.05 17.48 9.21
C HIS A 75 -8.44 17.15 8.67
N ALA A 76 -8.54 17.02 7.35
CA ALA A 76 -9.78 16.64 6.71
C ALA A 76 -9.59 15.55 5.64
N ALA A 77 -10.65 14.79 5.40
CA ALA A 77 -10.74 13.82 4.31
C ALA A 77 -11.93 14.15 3.41
N MET A 78 -11.76 14.01 2.10
CA MET A 78 -12.83 14.20 1.11
C MET A 78 -12.99 12.93 0.27
N LEU A 79 -14.14 12.28 0.44
CA LEU A 79 -14.46 10.99 -0.16
C LEU A 79 -15.65 11.17 -1.09
N GLY A 80 -15.59 10.65 -2.32
CA GLY A 80 -16.76 10.60 -3.17
C GLY A 80 -16.42 10.15 -4.59
N SER A 81 -17.31 9.36 -5.20
CA SER A 81 -17.11 8.86 -6.55
C SER A 81 -17.09 9.99 -7.58
N THR A 82 -16.67 9.68 -8.81
CA THR A 82 -16.68 10.64 -9.92
C THR A 82 -18.06 11.29 -10.09
N GLY A 83 -18.08 12.62 -10.23
CA GLY A 83 -19.31 13.40 -10.36
C GLY A 83 -20.12 13.61 -9.07
N SER A 84 -19.62 13.17 -7.91
CA SER A 84 -20.21 13.48 -6.59
C SER A 84 -20.09 14.97 -6.20
N GLY A 85 -19.21 15.71 -6.86
CA GLY A 85 -18.89 17.10 -6.53
C GLY A 85 -17.66 17.26 -5.62
N LYS A 86 -16.86 16.21 -5.39
CA LYS A 86 -15.61 16.25 -4.60
C LYS A 86 -14.73 17.45 -4.95
N THR A 87 -14.43 17.65 -6.23
CA THR A 87 -13.60 18.77 -6.72
C THR A 87 -14.25 20.13 -6.45
N VAL A 88 -15.59 20.21 -6.49
CA VAL A 88 -16.31 21.44 -6.15
C VAL A 88 -16.17 21.76 -4.66
N MET A 89 -16.37 20.78 -3.78
CA MET A 89 -16.16 20.98 -2.33
C MET A 89 -14.69 21.28 -2.01
N ALA A 90 -13.74 20.63 -2.68
CA ALA A 90 -12.31 20.92 -2.55
C ALA A 90 -11.99 22.38 -2.89
N LYS A 91 -12.47 22.86 -4.04
CA LYS A 91 -12.30 24.26 -4.44
C LYS A 91 -12.97 25.21 -3.45
N ALA A 92 -14.20 24.94 -3.03
CA ALA A 92 -14.88 25.77 -2.04
C ALA A 92 -14.09 25.87 -0.73
N LEU A 93 -13.54 24.75 -0.24
CA LEU A 93 -12.71 24.74 0.96
C LEU A 93 -11.41 25.55 0.78
N ILE A 94 -10.72 25.40 -0.36
CA ILE A 94 -9.49 26.14 -0.68
C ILE A 94 -9.78 27.65 -0.81
N GLU A 95 -10.86 28.03 -1.49
CA GLU A 95 -11.30 29.43 -1.61
C GLU A 95 -11.55 30.06 -0.22
N GLU A 96 -12.23 29.33 0.67
CA GLU A 96 -12.51 29.82 2.01
C GLU A 96 -11.25 29.88 2.90
N ALA A 97 -10.34 28.91 2.76
CA ALA A 97 -9.04 28.95 3.44
C ALA A 97 -8.21 30.14 2.98
N ALA A 98 -8.22 30.45 1.69
CA ALA A 98 -7.55 31.63 1.12
C ALA A 98 -8.15 32.94 1.65
N LEU A 99 -9.48 33.04 1.73
CA LEU A 99 -10.18 34.18 2.34
C LEU A 99 -9.89 34.32 3.85
N ALA A 100 -9.56 33.23 4.52
CA ALA A 100 -9.07 33.21 5.90
C ALA A 100 -7.57 33.56 6.02
N GLY A 101 -6.87 33.81 4.91
CA GLY A 101 -5.46 34.19 4.88
C GLY A 101 -4.49 33.01 4.93
N ILE A 102 -4.95 31.78 4.67
CA ILE A 102 -4.13 30.57 4.75
C ILE A 102 -3.57 30.27 3.35
N PRO A 103 -2.23 30.26 3.17
CA PRO A 103 -1.63 29.83 1.91
C PRO A 103 -1.84 28.33 1.70
N ALA A 104 -1.83 27.89 0.44
CA ALA A 104 -2.08 26.49 0.10
C ALA A 104 -0.96 25.90 -0.77
N LEU A 105 -0.62 24.64 -0.50
CA LEU A 105 0.14 23.75 -1.35
C LEU A 105 -0.78 22.61 -1.79
N ILE A 106 -1.09 22.56 -3.07
CA ILE A 106 -2.10 21.69 -3.67
C ILE A 106 -1.41 20.74 -4.65
N ILE A 107 -1.49 19.44 -4.40
CA ILE A 107 -1.02 18.41 -5.34
C ILE A 107 -2.20 18.01 -6.23
N ASP A 108 -2.09 18.32 -7.53
CA ASP A 108 -3.15 18.15 -8.52
C ASP A 108 -2.72 17.19 -9.64
N PRO A 109 -2.94 15.87 -9.49
CA PRO A 109 -2.61 14.90 -10.51
C PRO A 109 -3.55 14.91 -11.72
N GLN A 110 -4.80 15.34 -11.55
CA GLN A 110 -5.82 15.33 -12.61
C GLN A 110 -5.90 16.67 -13.36
N GLY A 111 -5.45 17.75 -12.73
CA GLY A 111 -5.38 19.09 -13.33
C GLY A 111 -6.66 19.92 -13.19
N ASP A 112 -7.63 19.44 -12.41
CA ASP A 112 -8.93 20.10 -12.23
C ASP A 112 -8.85 21.32 -11.31
N LEU A 113 -7.91 21.31 -10.35
CA LEU A 113 -7.73 22.37 -9.37
C LEU A 113 -7.00 23.57 -9.97
N ALA A 114 -6.22 23.38 -11.03
CA ALA A 114 -5.58 24.46 -11.79
C ALA A 114 -6.54 25.60 -12.20
N ARG A 115 -7.83 25.30 -12.42
CA ARG A 115 -8.84 26.32 -12.75
C ARG A 115 -9.16 27.29 -11.60
N LEU A 116 -8.63 27.08 -10.38
CA LEU A 116 -8.65 28.10 -9.32
C LEU A 116 -8.00 29.42 -9.78
N ALA A 117 -7.11 29.38 -10.78
CA ALA A 117 -6.52 30.56 -11.41
C ALA A 117 -7.52 31.42 -12.20
N LEU A 118 -8.70 30.89 -12.52
CA LEU A 118 -9.75 31.59 -13.26
C LEU A 118 -10.89 31.96 -12.31
N GLY A 119 -11.30 33.23 -12.34
CA GLY A 119 -12.50 33.67 -11.63
C GLY A 119 -13.78 33.13 -12.27
N GLY A 120 -14.79 32.86 -11.45
CA GLY A 120 -16.14 32.56 -11.93
C GLY A 120 -16.82 33.79 -12.56
N ASP A 121 -18.06 33.64 -12.97
CA ASP A 121 -18.88 34.75 -13.44
C ASP A 121 -19.69 35.37 -12.28
N ALA A 122 -19.48 36.67 -12.03
CA ALA A 122 -20.14 37.39 -10.93
C ALA A 122 -21.67 37.37 -11.06
N SER A 123 -22.21 37.42 -12.29
CA SER A 123 -23.66 37.40 -12.50
C SER A 123 -24.25 36.04 -12.13
N THR A 124 -23.54 34.96 -12.45
CA THR A 124 -23.89 33.59 -12.07
C THR A 124 -23.79 33.38 -10.56
N VAL A 125 -22.74 33.89 -9.91
CA VAL A 125 -22.57 33.82 -8.45
C VAL A 125 -23.74 34.49 -7.74
N GLU A 126 -24.12 35.71 -8.15
CA GLU A 126 -25.27 36.42 -7.59
C GLU A 126 -26.59 35.69 -7.87
N ALA A 127 -26.80 35.19 -9.08
CA ALA A 127 -27.99 34.43 -9.46
C ALA A 127 -28.16 33.14 -8.65
N LYS A 128 -27.05 32.53 -8.20
CA LYS A 128 -27.03 31.36 -7.32
C LYS A 128 -27.13 31.71 -5.83
N GLY A 129 -27.30 32.99 -5.50
CA GLY A 129 -27.50 33.47 -4.12
C GLY A 129 -26.22 33.65 -3.33
N GLU A 130 -25.06 33.65 -3.99
CA GLU A 130 -23.75 33.84 -3.38
C GLU A 130 -23.27 35.30 -3.44
N ASP A 131 -22.25 35.65 -2.65
CA ASP A 131 -21.75 37.02 -2.52
C ASP A 131 -20.63 37.34 -3.54
N ALA A 132 -20.97 38.05 -4.62
CA ALA A 132 -20.00 38.50 -5.61
C ALA A 132 -18.94 39.47 -5.06
N ALA A 133 -19.21 40.19 -3.95
CA ALA A 133 -18.19 41.01 -3.32
C ALA A 133 -17.13 40.14 -2.64
N ARG A 134 -17.53 39.01 -2.05
CA ARG A 134 -16.62 38.01 -1.47
C ARG A 134 -15.79 37.32 -2.55
N MET A 135 -16.41 37.00 -3.70
CA MET A 135 -15.71 36.52 -4.89
C MET A 135 -14.63 37.50 -5.36
N ARG A 136 -14.95 38.80 -5.54
CA ARG A 136 -13.95 39.81 -5.93
C ARG A 136 -12.82 39.91 -4.91
N ARG A 137 -13.15 39.92 -3.63
CA ARG A 137 -12.15 39.91 -2.55
C ARG A 137 -11.22 38.71 -2.64
N LEU A 138 -11.74 37.51 -2.89
CA LEU A 138 -10.91 36.31 -3.10
C LEU A 138 -9.93 36.53 -4.25
N LEU A 139 -10.43 36.93 -5.43
CA LEU A 139 -9.60 37.11 -6.63
C LEU A 139 -8.53 38.22 -6.45
N ASP A 140 -8.88 39.30 -5.76
CA ASP A 140 -7.95 40.40 -5.50
C ASP A 140 -6.86 40.03 -4.48
N SER A 141 -7.24 39.28 -3.44
CA SER A 141 -6.34 38.90 -2.34
C SER A 141 -5.54 37.64 -2.59
N THR A 142 -5.82 36.88 -3.65
CA THR A 142 -5.08 35.64 -3.96
C THR A 142 -4.14 35.81 -5.14
N GLU A 143 -3.08 35.01 -5.13
CA GLU A 143 -2.23 34.77 -6.28
C GLU A 143 -2.11 33.27 -6.51
N VAL A 144 -2.65 32.80 -7.64
CA VAL A 144 -2.59 31.38 -8.00
C VAL A 144 -1.32 31.13 -8.80
N ARG A 145 -0.56 30.12 -8.39
CA ARG A 145 0.74 29.76 -8.97
C ARG A 145 0.68 28.31 -9.42
N ILE A 146 0.79 28.09 -10.72
CA ILE A 146 0.75 26.75 -11.31
C ILE A 146 2.20 26.29 -11.53
N TRP A 147 2.66 25.39 -10.68
CA TRP A 147 3.98 24.79 -10.73
C TRP A 147 3.94 23.52 -11.59
N THR A 148 4.79 23.46 -12.61
CA THR A 148 4.81 22.37 -13.60
C THR A 148 6.17 21.68 -13.60
N PRO A 149 6.29 20.47 -13.01
CA PRO A 149 7.48 19.65 -13.17
C PRO A 149 7.73 19.31 -14.64
N LEU A 150 8.98 19.14 -15.08
CA LEU A 150 9.37 18.76 -16.45
C LEU A 150 8.94 19.72 -17.59
N ARG A 151 8.21 20.79 -17.31
CA ARG A 151 7.66 21.72 -18.31
C ARG A 151 7.90 23.16 -17.88
N SER A 152 8.05 24.05 -18.86
CA SER A 152 8.31 25.49 -18.63
C SER A 152 7.10 26.39 -18.87
N LYS A 153 5.98 25.82 -19.35
CA LYS A 153 4.76 26.58 -19.65
C LYS A 153 4.11 27.15 -18.39
N GLY A 154 4.13 26.43 -17.27
CA GLY A 154 3.83 27.00 -15.95
C GLY A 154 5.06 27.60 -15.27
N LEU A 155 5.11 27.54 -13.94
CA LEU A 155 6.33 27.79 -13.17
C LEU A 155 7.13 26.49 -13.10
N PRO A 156 8.32 26.40 -13.75
CA PRO A 156 9.09 25.16 -13.73
C PRO A 156 9.54 24.86 -12.30
N LEU A 157 9.25 23.63 -11.85
CA LEU A 157 9.57 23.13 -10.51
C LEU A 157 10.44 21.88 -10.66
N CYS A 158 11.58 21.85 -9.98
CA CYS A 158 12.50 20.73 -9.99
C CYS A 158 12.81 20.23 -8.59
N ILE A 159 13.32 19.01 -8.53
CA ILE A 159 13.83 18.37 -7.32
C ILE A 159 15.33 18.62 -7.27
N ASP A 160 15.87 18.95 -6.11
CA ASP A 160 17.30 18.82 -5.89
C ASP A 160 17.57 17.72 -4.84
N PRO A 161 17.91 16.50 -5.28
CA PRO A 161 18.07 15.33 -4.42
C PRO A 161 19.43 15.32 -3.71
N PHE A 162 20.30 16.30 -3.99
CA PHE A 162 21.63 16.41 -3.41
C PHE A 162 21.69 17.37 -2.21
N HIS A 163 20.54 17.80 -1.71
CA HIS A 163 20.47 18.54 -0.46
C HIS A 163 20.84 17.65 0.73
N ALA A 164 21.95 17.99 1.38
CA ALA A 164 22.30 17.37 2.64
C ALA A 164 21.33 17.83 3.75
N PRO A 165 20.97 16.93 4.69
CA PRO A 165 20.15 17.29 5.84
C PRO A 165 20.77 18.43 6.69
N PRO A 166 19.95 19.21 7.42
CA PRO A 166 20.43 20.28 8.30
C PRO A 166 21.44 19.79 9.34
N ALA A 167 22.47 20.59 9.60
CA ALA A 167 23.58 20.23 10.49
C ALA A 167 23.21 20.17 11.97
N ASP A 168 22.09 20.78 12.34
CA ASP A 168 21.57 20.96 13.70
C ASP A 168 20.58 19.86 14.13
N LEU A 169 20.33 18.87 13.26
CA LEU A 169 19.52 17.71 13.61
C LEU A 169 20.17 16.88 14.73
N ASP A 170 19.34 16.26 15.56
CA ASP A 170 19.82 15.26 16.50
C ASP A 170 20.31 13.99 15.75
N PRO A 171 21.08 13.10 16.40
CA PRO A 171 21.62 11.91 15.74
C PRO A 171 20.56 10.96 15.15
N GLU A 172 19.39 10.82 15.79
CA GLU A 172 18.33 9.92 15.32
C GLU A 172 17.62 10.52 14.09
N GLU A 173 17.33 11.82 14.14
CA GLU A 173 16.76 12.59 13.03
C GLU A 173 17.73 12.62 11.83
N ALA A 174 19.03 12.82 12.07
CA ALA A 174 20.05 12.81 11.03
C ALA A 174 20.16 11.45 10.34
N ILE A 175 20.15 10.35 11.11
CA ILE A 175 20.14 8.97 10.55
C ILE A 175 18.90 8.77 9.68
N THR A 176 17.73 9.19 10.17
CA THR A 176 16.45 9.04 9.46
C THR A 176 16.47 9.81 8.14
N ALA A 177 16.92 11.07 8.17
CA ALA A 177 17.00 11.91 6.99
C ALA A 177 17.96 11.32 5.93
N TRP A 178 19.15 10.86 6.32
CA TRP A 178 20.09 10.23 5.40
C TRP A 178 19.59 8.88 4.85
N ASP A 179 18.91 8.06 5.67
CA ASP A 179 18.30 6.80 5.21
C ASP A 179 17.22 7.06 4.16
N MET A 180 16.46 8.15 4.31
CA MET A 180 15.46 8.58 3.34
C MET A 180 16.08 9.04 2.02
N VAL A 181 17.19 9.82 2.06
CA VAL A 181 17.93 10.22 0.84
C VAL A 181 18.43 8.97 0.11
N ALA A 182 19.02 8.02 0.83
CA ALA A 182 19.49 6.76 0.25
C ALA A 182 18.35 5.91 -0.33
N ALA A 183 17.19 5.86 0.35
CA ALA A 183 16.00 5.18 -0.14
C ALA A 183 15.48 5.83 -1.43
N GLY A 184 15.47 7.17 -1.50
CA GLY A 184 15.11 7.95 -2.68
C GLY A 184 15.96 7.58 -3.89
N PHE A 185 17.29 7.63 -3.77
CA PHE A 185 18.19 7.21 -4.86
C PHE A 185 18.05 5.72 -5.24
N THR A 186 17.78 4.85 -4.26
CA THR A 186 17.53 3.42 -4.50
C THR A 186 16.27 3.22 -5.35
N SER A 187 15.17 3.87 -4.99
CA SER A 187 13.91 3.83 -5.74
C SER A 187 14.03 4.50 -7.10
N LEU A 188 14.76 5.62 -7.20
CA LEU A 188 15.02 6.31 -8.45
C LEU A 188 15.81 5.43 -9.43
N ALA A 189 16.77 4.65 -8.95
CA ALA A 189 17.46 3.62 -9.73
C ALA A 189 16.59 2.39 -10.06
N GLY A 190 15.29 2.41 -9.73
CA GLY A 190 14.34 1.35 -10.05
C GLY A 190 14.46 0.12 -9.15
N TYR A 191 15.04 0.26 -7.95
CA TYR A 191 15.11 -0.81 -6.97
C TYR A 191 14.08 -0.61 -5.87
N ASP A 192 13.34 -1.67 -5.59
CA ASP A 192 12.37 -1.71 -4.50
C ASP A 192 13.10 -1.94 -3.17
N VAL A 193 13.01 -0.96 -2.27
CA VAL A 193 13.67 -0.93 -0.96
C VAL A 193 13.27 -2.09 -0.04
N GLU A 194 12.13 -2.73 -0.28
CA GLU A 194 11.65 -3.86 0.52
C GLU A 194 12.15 -5.22 0.00
N LYS A 195 12.61 -5.27 -1.26
CA LYS A 195 13.12 -6.48 -1.92
C LYS A 195 14.61 -6.69 -1.64
N ALA A 196 15.09 -7.91 -1.90
CA ALA A 196 16.46 -8.32 -1.61
C ALA A 196 17.52 -7.36 -2.20
N GLN A 197 17.34 -6.90 -3.43
CA GLN A 197 18.28 -5.96 -4.08
C GLN A 197 18.22 -4.56 -3.46
N GLY A 198 17.03 -4.01 -3.13
CA GLY A 198 16.95 -2.70 -2.48
C GLY A 198 17.49 -2.73 -1.05
N LYS A 199 17.31 -3.85 -0.33
CA LYS A 199 17.87 -4.07 1.01
C LYS A 199 19.40 -4.09 1.06
N THR A 200 20.08 -4.34 -0.06
CA THR A 200 21.55 -4.24 -0.16
C THR A 200 22.01 -2.90 -0.74
N ILE A 201 21.29 -2.37 -1.74
CA ILE A 201 21.64 -1.11 -2.41
C ILE A 201 21.41 0.11 -1.50
N LYS A 202 20.31 0.17 -0.75
CA LYS A 202 20.03 1.32 0.12
C LYS A 202 21.12 1.53 1.18
N PRO A 203 21.51 0.53 1.98
CA PRO A 203 22.60 0.70 2.95
C PRO A 203 23.95 1.06 2.30
N TYR A 204 24.21 0.56 1.08
CA TYR A 204 25.40 0.93 0.33
C TYR A 204 25.41 2.42 -0.05
N LEU A 205 24.31 2.93 -0.63
CA LEU A 205 24.17 4.35 -0.97
C LEU A 205 24.22 5.25 0.26
N TYR A 206 23.60 4.83 1.36
CA TYR A 206 23.66 5.53 2.65
C TYR A 206 25.10 5.75 3.09
N GLU A 207 25.93 4.70 3.10
CA GLU A 207 27.33 4.80 3.55
C GLU A 207 28.16 5.68 2.63
N VAL A 208 27.99 5.54 1.30
CA VAL A 208 28.70 6.37 0.31
C VAL A 208 28.38 7.85 0.52
N LEU A 209 27.10 8.20 0.67
CA LEU A 209 26.64 9.58 0.81
C LEU A 209 27.07 10.19 2.16
N VAL A 210 26.86 9.46 3.27
CA VAL A 210 27.19 9.94 4.62
C VAL A 210 28.70 10.08 4.78
N GLN A 211 29.49 9.07 4.41
CA GLN A 211 30.94 9.12 4.55
C GLN A 211 31.57 10.10 3.56
N GLY A 212 31.03 10.21 2.34
CA GLY A 212 31.47 11.19 1.35
C GLY A 212 31.30 12.61 1.88
N THR A 213 30.08 12.95 2.33
CA THR A 213 29.77 14.27 2.91
C THR A 213 30.63 14.57 4.14
N ARG A 214 30.94 13.56 4.97
CA ARG A 214 31.79 13.71 6.16
C ARG A 214 33.21 14.15 5.80
N VAL A 215 33.81 13.57 4.77
CA VAL A 215 35.18 13.92 4.33
C VAL A 215 35.20 15.06 3.32
N GLY A 216 34.06 15.70 3.06
CA GLY A 216 33.92 16.78 2.09
C GLY A 216 33.95 16.35 0.63
N LEU A 217 33.78 15.05 0.35
CA LEU A 217 33.53 14.55 -1.00
C LEU A 217 32.08 14.87 -1.35
N ASP A 218 31.86 16.05 -1.91
CA ASP A 218 30.53 16.54 -2.27
C ASP A 218 30.03 15.84 -3.55
N VAL A 219 28.88 15.21 -3.43
CA VAL A 219 28.14 14.63 -4.57
C VAL A 219 26.99 15.58 -4.91
N THR A 220 27.18 16.39 -5.95
CA THR A 220 26.24 17.48 -6.30
C THR A 220 25.40 17.20 -7.53
N ASP A 221 25.67 16.10 -8.25
CA ASP A 221 24.92 15.71 -9.43
C ASP A 221 24.94 14.19 -9.65
N PHE A 222 24.11 13.71 -10.58
CA PHE A 222 24.02 12.28 -10.89
C PHE A 222 25.28 11.71 -11.55
N GLN A 223 26.14 12.53 -12.16
CA GLN A 223 27.37 12.07 -12.80
C GLN A 223 28.46 11.78 -11.74
N SER A 224 28.63 12.70 -10.80
CA SER A 224 29.47 12.55 -9.62
C SER A 224 28.98 11.38 -8.77
N LEU A 225 27.68 11.28 -8.49
CA LEU A 225 27.11 10.14 -7.76
C LEU A 225 27.41 8.82 -8.48
N SER A 226 27.17 8.76 -9.80
CA SER A 226 27.44 7.56 -10.61
C SER A 226 28.91 7.16 -10.55
N ARG A 227 29.84 8.12 -10.62
CA ARG A 227 31.29 7.88 -10.52
C ARG A 227 31.66 7.30 -9.16
N VAL A 228 31.21 7.93 -8.06
CA VAL A 228 31.48 7.48 -6.69
C VAL A 228 30.88 6.10 -6.45
N VAL A 229 29.66 5.85 -6.93
CA VAL A 229 29.00 4.54 -6.78
C VAL A 229 29.72 3.43 -7.57
N ARG A 230 30.23 3.75 -8.76
CA ARG A 230 30.90 2.78 -9.63
C ARG A 230 32.25 2.36 -9.08
N GLU A 231 33.06 3.34 -8.67
CA GLU A 231 34.46 3.18 -8.23
C GLU A 231 34.68 4.00 -6.95
N PRO A 232 34.09 3.58 -5.81
CA PRO A 232 34.10 4.36 -4.57
C PRO A 232 35.51 4.56 -4.02
N HIS A 233 36.35 3.52 -3.98
CA HIS A 233 37.71 3.65 -3.44
C HIS A 233 38.53 4.66 -4.25
N ASP A 234 38.51 4.57 -5.58
CA ASP A 234 39.19 5.55 -6.46
C ASP A 234 38.65 6.97 -6.27
N ALA A 235 37.34 7.15 -6.17
CA ALA A 235 36.73 8.45 -5.97
C ALA A 235 37.13 9.10 -4.63
N PHE A 236 37.13 8.34 -3.54
CA PHE A 236 37.58 8.81 -2.22
C PHE A 236 39.09 9.07 -2.20
N LEU A 237 39.90 8.20 -2.81
CA LEU A 237 41.36 8.38 -2.91
C LEU A 237 41.72 9.66 -3.67
N ARG A 238 41.07 9.92 -4.81
CA ARG A 238 41.28 11.15 -5.60
C ARG A 238 40.93 12.42 -4.83
N HIS A 239 39.96 12.34 -3.92
CA HIS A 239 39.53 13.47 -3.10
C HIS A 239 40.44 13.71 -1.89
N LEU A 240 40.86 12.64 -1.22
CA LEU A 240 41.70 12.71 -0.03
C LEU A 240 43.19 12.92 -0.34
N TYR A 241 43.65 12.41 -1.49
CA TYR A 241 45.05 12.46 -1.93
C TYR A 241 45.16 12.99 -3.38
N PRO A 242 44.67 14.20 -3.68
CA PRO A 242 44.68 14.75 -5.05
C PRO A 242 46.10 14.87 -5.64
N GLU A 243 47.12 15.08 -4.79
CA GLU A 243 48.53 15.16 -5.17
C GLU A 243 49.06 13.89 -5.84
N CYS A 244 48.50 12.72 -5.52
CA CYS A 244 48.88 11.45 -6.15
C CYS A 244 48.32 11.29 -7.57
N PHE A 245 47.39 12.16 -7.99
CA PHE A 245 46.73 12.12 -9.30
C PHE A 245 47.00 13.39 -10.14
N ALA A 246 47.78 14.34 -9.64
CA ALA A 246 48.18 15.53 -10.38
C ALA A 246 49.10 15.15 -11.55
N ALA A 247 48.98 15.85 -12.68
CA ALA A 247 49.96 15.72 -13.76
C ALA A 247 51.32 16.23 -13.24
N PRO A 248 52.44 15.58 -13.60
CA PRO A 248 53.75 16.06 -13.19
C PRO A 248 53.98 17.47 -13.76
N ASP A 249 54.14 18.46 -12.89
CA ASP A 249 54.52 19.81 -13.29
C ASP A 249 55.90 19.74 -13.97
N GLU A 250 56.08 20.42 -15.11
CA GLU A 250 57.35 20.44 -15.86
C GLU A 250 58.56 20.97 -15.04
N GLU A 251 58.31 21.57 -13.87
CA GLU A 251 59.31 22.10 -12.94
C GLU A 251 59.52 21.25 -11.65
N PHE A 252 58.81 20.12 -11.47
CA PHE A 252 58.92 19.30 -10.26
C PHE A 252 59.82 18.06 -10.48
N GLU A 253 61.07 18.14 -10.02
CA GLU A 253 62.05 17.01 -10.04
C GLU A 253 61.83 16.02 -8.88
N GLY A 254 60.61 15.51 -8.68
CA GLY A 254 60.28 14.52 -7.63
C GLY A 254 59.41 13.37 -8.13
N GLU A 255 59.61 12.16 -7.59
CA GLU A 255 58.69 11.03 -7.84
C GLU A 255 57.29 11.36 -7.29
N ALA A 256 56.25 11.07 -8.08
CA ALA A 256 54.87 11.23 -7.63
C ALA A 256 54.63 10.40 -6.34
N PRO A 257 53.97 10.96 -5.32
CA PRO A 257 53.72 10.24 -4.07
C PRO A 257 52.95 8.94 -4.34
N GLN A 258 53.39 7.85 -3.67
CA GLN A 258 52.75 6.55 -3.83
C GLN A 258 51.38 6.53 -3.18
N LEU A 259 50.39 5.98 -3.89
CA LEU A 259 49.02 5.88 -3.39
C LEU A 259 48.95 4.90 -2.20
N PRO A 260 48.43 5.32 -1.03
CA PRO A 260 48.28 4.42 0.11
C PRO A 260 47.25 3.32 -0.18
N PRO A 261 47.44 2.08 0.33
CA PRO A 261 46.43 1.04 0.24
C PRO A 261 45.11 1.46 0.89
N TRP A 262 43.98 1.02 0.34
CA TRP A 262 42.65 1.38 0.86
C TRP A 262 42.48 1.05 2.36
N THR A 263 43.06 -0.06 2.83
CA THR A 263 43.00 -0.46 4.25
C THR A 263 43.57 0.59 5.20
N VAL A 264 44.63 1.30 4.78
CA VAL A 264 45.25 2.38 5.55
C VAL A 264 44.33 3.60 5.52
N VAL A 265 43.87 4.01 4.34
CA VAL A 265 42.98 5.16 4.17
C VAL A 265 41.66 4.97 4.93
N ALA A 266 41.09 3.77 4.87
CA ALA A 266 39.90 3.40 5.60
C ALA A 266 40.11 3.46 7.12
N GLY A 267 41.28 3.05 7.62
CA GLY A 267 41.65 3.21 9.02
C GLY A 267 41.75 4.68 9.44
N ASP A 268 42.55 5.46 8.70
CA ASP A 268 42.88 6.85 9.05
C ASP A 268 41.68 7.79 9.01
N HIS A 269 40.80 7.61 8.02
CA HIS A 269 39.60 8.42 7.86
C HIS A 269 38.34 7.74 8.41
N GLY A 270 38.48 6.54 8.96
CA GLY A 270 37.38 5.74 9.50
C GLY A 270 36.29 5.43 8.47
N LEU A 271 36.70 5.07 7.25
CA LEU A 271 35.82 4.70 6.15
C LEU A 271 35.53 3.20 6.15
N THR A 272 34.47 2.78 5.48
CA THR A 272 34.13 1.36 5.33
C THR A 272 34.70 0.79 4.02
N ASP A 273 34.83 -0.53 3.94
CA ASP A 273 35.10 -1.15 2.64
C ASP A 273 33.83 -1.18 1.79
N PHE A 274 33.73 -0.22 0.87
CA PHE A 274 32.61 -0.12 -0.06
C PHE A 274 32.57 -1.26 -1.08
N GLU A 275 33.71 -1.82 -1.49
CA GLU A 275 33.77 -2.85 -2.54
C GLU A 275 33.27 -4.21 -2.03
N GLU A 276 33.51 -4.51 -0.76
CA GLU A 276 33.01 -5.73 -0.09
C GLU A 276 31.49 -5.71 0.12
N ARG A 277 30.90 -4.51 0.26
CA ARG A 277 29.46 -4.35 0.55
C ARG A 277 28.56 -4.55 -0.67
N LEU A 278 29.05 -4.29 -1.88
CA LEU A 278 28.24 -4.44 -3.09
C LEU A 278 29.10 -4.96 -4.27
N PRO A 279 28.72 -6.08 -4.91
CA PRO A 279 29.49 -6.66 -6.01
C PRO A 279 29.71 -5.68 -7.16
N LYS A 280 30.88 -5.78 -7.83
CA LYS A 280 31.26 -4.90 -8.94
C LYS A 280 30.17 -4.80 -10.03
N ALA A 281 29.58 -5.93 -10.42
CA ALA A 281 28.51 -5.94 -11.43
C ALA A 281 27.29 -5.12 -11.00
N THR A 282 26.89 -5.22 -9.73
CA THR A 282 25.75 -4.48 -9.18
C THR A 282 26.07 -2.99 -9.05
N ARG A 283 27.28 -2.62 -8.62
CA ARG A 283 27.75 -1.21 -8.59
C ARG A 283 27.73 -0.57 -9.97
N TYR A 284 28.22 -1.27 -10.99
CA TYR A 284 28.24 -0.78 -12.36
C TYR A 284 26.82 -0.60 -12.93
N GLU A 285 25.92 -1.56 -12.67
CA GLU A 285 24.52 -1.42 -13.09
C GLU A 285 23.81 -0.27 -12.36
N LEU A 286 24.01 -0.14 -11.04
CA LEU A 286 23.47 0.96 -10.25
C LEU A 286 23.97 2.32 -10.77
N ALA A 287 25.29 2.45 -10.98
CA ALA A 287 25.91 3.65 -11.55
C ALA A 287 25.35 4.00 -12.94
N ARG A 288 25.14 2.99 -13.80
CA ARG A 288 24.53 3.17 -15.12
C ARG A 288 23.11 3.71 -15.01
N ARG A 289 22.29 3.17 -14.10
CA ARG A 289 20.92 3.66 -13.87
C ARG A 289 20.90 5.08 -13.31
N LEU A 290 21.76 5.40 -12.35
CA LEU A 290 21.87 6.75 -11.78
C LEU A 290 22.34 7.77 -12.83
N SER A 291 23.32 7.42 -13.67
CA SER A 291 23.79 8.31 -14.74
C SER A 291 22.73 8.61 -15.80
N ALA A 292 21.72 7.73 -15.98
CA ALA A 292 20.62 7.98 -16.90
C ALA A 292 19.82 9.25 -16.53
N PHE A 293 19.80 9.65 -15.26
CA PHE A 293 19.15 10.89 -14.80
C PHE A 293 19.97 12.15 -15.09
N SER A 294 21.22 12.01 -15.51
CA SER A 294 22.07 13.13 -15.96
C SER A 294 21.81 13.52 -17.42
N SER A 295 20.91 12.83 -18.13
CA SER A 295 20.70 13.03 -19.57
C SER A 295 19.24 12.84 -19.97
N GLY A 296 18.86 13.43 -21.11
CA GLY A 296 17.51 13.30 -21.67
C GLY A 296 16.43 14.01 -20.85
N VAL A 297 15.17 13.58 -21.03
CA VAL A 297 14.00 14.20 -20.36
C VAL A 297 14.07 14.05 -18.83
N ASN A 298 14.71 12.99 -18.34
CA ASN A 298 14.85 12.70 -16.91
C ASN A 298 15.65 13.78 -16.17
N GLN A 299 16.61 14.42 -16.84
CA GLN A 299 17.40 15.51 -16.27
C GLN A 299 16.54 16.75 -15.95
N LEU A 300 15.44 16.95 -16.69
CA LEU A 300 14.54 18.09 -16.48
C LEU A 300 13.86 18.04 -15.11
N LEU A 301 13.70 16.85 -14.52
CA LEU A 301 13.13 16.72 -13.17
C LEU A 301 14.02 17.40 -12.12
N PHE A 302 15.32 17.51 -12.41
CA PHE A 302 16.35 17.93 -11.46
C PHE A 302 16.97 19.29 -11.77
N SER A 303 16.98 19.68 -13.05
CA SER A 303 17.68 20.87 -13.50
C SER A 303 16.76 21.98 -14.02
N ASN A 304 15.50 21.66 -14.35
CA ASN A 304 14.61 22.60 -15.00
C ASN A 304 13.67 23.25 -13.98
N GLY A 305 14.10 24.38 -13.42
CA GLY A 305 13.21 25.29 -12.71
C GLY A 305 13.70 25.74 -11.35
N VAL A 306 12.74 26.05 -10.49
CA VAL A 306 12.98 26.39 -9.09
C VAL A 306 13.03 25.08 -8.31
N PRO A 307 14.06 24.82 -7.49
CA PRO A 307 14.05 23.70 -6.55
C PRO A 307 12.86 23.79 -5.60
N ILE A 308 12.30 22.66 -5.20
CA ILE A 308 11.24 22.61 -4.19
C ILE A 308 11.71 23.36 -2.94
N ASN A 309 10.95 24.39 -2.56
CA ASN A 309 11.20 25.18 -1.36
C ASN A 309 9.86 25.65 -0.80
N ILE A 310 9.54 25.19 0.42
CA ILE A 310 8.24 25.46 1.05
C ILE A 310 8.11 26.92 1.51
N ASP A 311 9.22 27.61 1.82
CA ASP A 311 9.20 29.05 2.09
C ASP A 311 8.72 29.83 0.87
N ALA A 312 9.12 29.42 -0.33
CA ALA A 312 8.61 30.02 -1.56
C ALA A 312 7.10 29.79 -1.72
N PHE A 313 6.54 28.70 -1.21
CA PHE A 313 5.10 28.45 -1.27
C PHE A 313 4.29 29.26 -0.25
N THR A 314 4.90 29.72 0.84
CA THR A 314 4.20 30.51 1.87
C THR A 314 4.40 32.01 1.70
N GLU A 315 5.52 32.44 1.13
CA GLU A 315 5.79 33.85 0.85
C GLU A 315 5.09 34.34 -0.41
N PRO A 316 4.36 35.46 -0.37
CA PRO A 316 3.70 35.99 -1.56
C PRO A 316 4.68 36.68 -2.52
N ALA A 317 4.38 36.61 -3.81
CA ALA A 317 5.14 37.24 -4.89
C ALA A 317 4.75 38.70 -4.99
N VAL A 318 3.46 38.99 -4.80
CA VAL A 318 2.92 40.32 -4.64
C VAL A 318 2.60 40.56 -3.16
N PRO A 319 3.23 41.54 -2.48
CA PRO A 319 2.98 41.82 -1.07
C PRO A 319 1.48 41.98 -0.75
N GLY A 320 1.02 41.31 0.30
CA GLY A 320 -0.37 41.36 0.74
C GLY A 320 -1.32 40.37 0.06
N LYS A 321 -0.86 39.60 -0.94
CA LYS A 321 -1.61 38.48 -1.51
C LYS A 321 -1.39 37.18 -0.74
N ILE A 322 -2.29 36.22 -0.91
CA ILE A 322 -2.25 34.88 -0.36
C ILE A 322 -1.88 33.89 -1.48
N PRO A 323 -0.75 33.17 -1.36
CA PRO A 323 -0.32 32.24 -2.40
C PRO A 323 -1.10 30.93 -2.38
N LEU A 324 -1.64 30.57 -3.54
CA LEU A 324 -2.25 29.26 -3.82
C LEU A 324 -1.37 28.51 -4.82
N ASN A 325 -0.55 27.59 -4.32
CA ASN A 325 0.44 26.87 -5.11
C ASN A 325 -0.15 25.54 -5.57
N ILE A 326 -0.34 25.41 -6.88
CA ILE A 326 -0.88 24.21 -7.52
C ILE A 326 0.27 23.50 -8.21
N VAL A 327 0.64 22.34 -7.68
CA VAL A 327 1.62 21.43 -8.27
C VAL A 327 0.89 20.53 -9.25
N TYR A 328 1.05 20.83 -10.53
CA TYR A 328 0.35 20.18 -11.63
C TYR A 328 1.13 18.96 -12.11
N LEU A 329 0.77 17.76 -11.61
CA LEU A 329 1.55 16.54 -11.88
C LEU A 329 1.22 15.87 -13.22
N ASN A 330 0.18 16.33 -13.93
CA ASN A 330 -0.18 15.80 -15.25
C ASN A 330 0.92 16.02 -16.32
N THR A 331 1.92 16.85 -16.02
CA THR A 331 3.12 17.02 -16.87
C THR A 331 4.09 15.82 -16.83
N ILE A 332 4.03 15.00 -15.78
CA ILE A 332 4.88 13.82 -15.61
C ILE A 332 4.12 12.58 -16.07
N GLN A 333 4.64 11.90 -17.09
CA GLN A 333 4.00 10.70 -17.64
C GLN A 333 4.39 9.42 -16.89
N ASP A 334 5.63 9.31 -16.45
CA ASP A 334 6.12 8.13 -15.73
C ASP A 334 5.62 8.12 -14.29
N GLU A 335 4.97 7.02 -13.89
CA GLU A 335 4.39 6.88 -12.55
C GLU A 335 5.47 6.82 -11.45
N ASN A 336 6.63 6.20 -11.69
CA ASN A 336 7.69 6.15 -10.69
C ASN A 336 8.28 7.55 -10.46
N GLN A 337 8.42 8.35 -11.52
CA GLN A 337 8.83 9.75 -11.41
C GLN A 337 7.80 10.60 -10.65
N LYS A 338 6.50 10.39 -10.88
CA LYS A 338 5.44 11.05 -10.09
C LYS A 338 5.53 10.69 -8.62
N GLN A 339 5.67 9.41 -8.31
CA GLN A 339 5.81 8.93 -6.93
C GLN A 339 7.05 9.51 -6.25
N TYR A 340 8.19 9.53 -6.94
CA TYR A 340 9.42 10.12 -6.44
C TYR A 340 9.29 11.64 -6.24
N PHE A 341 8.68 12.34 -7.18
CA PHE A 341 8.44 13.78 -7.05
C PHE A 341 7.56 14.11 -5.84
N VAL A 342 6.48 13.35 -5.63
CA VAL A 342 5.59 13.54 -4.47
C VAL A 342 6.30 13.17 -3.17
N GLN A 343 7.16 12.15 -3.17
CA GLN A 343 7.99 11.80 -2.02
C GLN A 343 8.89 12.97 -1.63
N GLU A 344 9.65 13.54 -2.58
CA GLU A 344 10.57 14.65 -2.32
C GLU A 344 9.84 15.92 -1.90
N LEU A 345 8.71 16.24 -2.53
CA LEU A 345 7.85 17.35 -2.11
C LEU A 345 7.33 17.14 -0.67
N SER A 346 6.95 15.92 -0.32
CA SER A 346 6.50 15.58 1.04
C SER A 346 7.64 15.65 2.05
N ARG A 347 8.86 15.24 1.66
CA ARG A 347 10.06 15.35 2.50
C ARG A 347 10.37 16.82 2.81
N GLU A 348 10.44 17.67 1.79
CA GLU A 348 10.69 19.11 1.99
C GLU A 348 9.59 19.77 2.84
N LEU A 349 8.33 19.35 2.68
CA LEU A 349 7.24 19.79 3.56
C LEU A 349 7.43 19.33 5.01
N TYR A 350 7.85 18.09 5.21
CA TYR A 350 8.13 17.53 6.53
C TYR A 350 9.28 18.28 7.23
N ASP A 351 10.39 18.48 6.52
CA ASP A 351 11.56 19.18 7.06
C ASP A 351 11.20 20.64 7.39
N TRP A 352 10.47 21.31 6.49
CA TRP A 352 10.01 22.68 6.73
C TRP A 352 9.07 22.78 7.93
N MET A 353 8.11 21.88 8.10
CA MET A 353 7.15 21.97 9.20
C MET A 353 7.84 21.84 10.57
N LEU A 354 8.92 21.05 10.69
CA LEU A 354 9.66 20.90 11.95
C LEU A 354 10.30 22.21 12.42
N THR A 355 10.59 23.13 11.49
CA THR A 355 11.12 24.47 11.81
C THR A 355 10.05 25.46 12.28
N GLN A 356 8.77 25.11 12.14
CA GLN A 356 7.66 26.01 12.45
C GLN A 356 7.28 25.96 13.93
N GLN A 357 6.96 27.13 14.49
CA GLN A 357 6.42 27.28 15.85
C GLN A 357 5.16 28.15 15.80
N PRO A 358 4.02 27.59 15.37
CA PRO A 358 2.76 28.34 15.29
C PRO A 358 2.22 28.69 16.68
N ALA A 359 1.49 29.80 16.77
CA ALA A 359 0.65 30.05 17.94
C ALA A 359 -0.52 29.05 18.01
N GLU A 360 -1.15 28.92 19.17
CA GLU A 360 -2.27 27.98 19.34
C GLU A 360 -3.41 28.28 18.36
N GLY A 361 -3.76 27.29 17.53
CA GLY A 361 -4.79 27.43 16.49
C GLY A 361 -4.37 28.21 15.24
N GLU A 362 -3.13 28.67 15.16
CA GLU A 362 -2.60 29.31 13.96
C GLU A 362 -2.31 28.26 12.88
N LEU A 363 -2.82 28.51 11.67
CA LEU A 363 -2.52 27.70 10.49
C LEU A 363 -1.51 28.44 9.61
N LYS A 364 -0.37 27.79 9.34
CA LYS A 364 0.71 28.30 8.50
C LYS A 364 0.54 27.90 7.03
N LEU A 365 -0.04 26.72 6.76
CA LEU A 365 -0.18 26.18 5.42
C LEU A 365 -1.33 25.17 5.35
N LEU A 366 -2.09 25.21 4.27
CA LEU A 366 -3.00 24.13 3.85
C LEU A 366 -2.27 23.21 2.88
N PHE A 367 -2.00 21.98 3.27
CA PHE A 367 -1.51 20.92 2.40
C PHE A 367 -2.68 20.09 1.87
N PHE A 368 -2.98 20.22 0.58
CA PHE A 368 -4.09 19.53 -0.08
C PHE A 368 -3.55 18.52 -1.08
N MET A 369 -4.01 17.28 -1.03
CA MET A 369 -3.70 16.27 -2.04
C MET A 369 -4.98 15.79 -2.70
N ASP A 370 -5.11 16.03 -4.01
CA ASP A 370 -6.17 15.39 -4.79
C ASP A 370 -5.76 14.00 -5.27
N GLU A 371 -6.72 13.09 -5.35
CA GLU A 371 -6.57 11.68 -5.73
C GLU A 371 -5.37 10.98 -5.05
N VAL A 372 -5.47 10.81 -3.73
CA VAL A 372 -4.37 10.26 -2.90
C VAL A 372 -4.16 8.74 -3.06
N ALA A 373 -5.08 8.01 -3.70
CA ALA A 373 -5.05 6.54 -3.80
C ALA A 373 -3.72 5.94 -4.31
N PRO A 374 -3.07 6.50 -5.36
CA PRO A 374 -1.79 5.97 -5.82
C PRO A 374 -0.66 6.09 -4.79
N TYR A 375 -0.76 7.03 -3.84
CA TYR A 375 0.29 7.36 -2.86
C TYR A 375 0.03 6.74 -1.48
N LEU A 376 -1.22 6.42 -1.16
CA LEU A 376 -1.62 5.78 0.10
C LEU A 376 -2.38 4.45 -0.11
N PRO A 377 -1.90 3.51 -0.94
CA PRO A 377 -2.62 2.26 -1.18
C PRO A 377 -2.66 1.36 0.07
N PRO A 378 -3.62 0.44 0.20
CA PRO A 378 -3.59 -0.60 1.23
C PRO A 378 -2.36 -1.51 1.08
N HIS A 379 -1.97 -2.17 2.17
CA HIS A 379 -0.93 -3.22 2.15
C HIS A 379 -1.32 -4.33 1.14
N PRO A 380 -0.36 -4.94 0.40
CA PRO A 380 1.10 -4.91 0.58
C PRO A 380 1.81 -3.82 -0.24
N ARG A 381 1.05 -3.00 -0.97
CA ARG A 381 1.66 -1.94 -1.77
C ARG A 381 2.15 -0.81 -0.85
N ASN A 382 3.44 -0.48 -0.95
CA ASN A 382 4.06 0.56 -0.14
C ASN A 382 4.89 1.51 -1.03
N PRO A 383 4.27 2.48 -1.72
CA PRO A 383 5.01 3.44 -2.52
C PRO A 383 5.87 4.34 -1.63
N PRO A 384 7.00 4.88 -2.13
CA PRO A 384 7.97 5.61 -1.32
C PRO A 384 7.40 6.81 -0.53
N ALA A 385 6.40 7.50 -1.07
CA ALA A 385 5.79 8.65 -0.41
C ALA A 385 4.85 8.29 0.76
N LYS A 386 4.41 7.04 0.88
CA LYS A 386 3.33 6.63 1.81
C LYS A 386 3.68 6.91 3.27
N ASP A 387 4.85 6.48 3.71
CA ASP A 387 5.27 6.62 5.11
C ASP A 387 5.49 8.08 5.51
N LEU A 388 5.99 8.90 4.57
CA LEU A 388 6.11 10.34 4.76
C LEU A 388 4.76 11.03 4.89
N ILE A 389 3.83 10.75 3.97
CA ILE A 389 2.49 11.34 4.01
C ILE A 389 1.77 10.93 5.30
N LYS A 390 1.92 9.67 5.75
CA LYS A 390 1.43 9.20 7.06
C LYS A 390 2.01 10.01 8.21
N LEU A 391 3.32 10.24 8.19
CA LEU A 391 4.03 10.96 9.25
C LEU A 391 3.61 12.44 9.32
N ILE A 392 3.51 13.10 8.16
CA ILE A 392 2.96 14.46 8.02
C ILE A 392 1.55 14.47 8.59
N PHE A 393 0.66 13.59 8.15
CA PHE A 393 -0.73 13.55 8.61
C PHE A 393 -0.86 13.30 10.12
N LYS A 394 0.12 12.63 10.75
CA LYS A 394 0.13 12.39 12.20
C LYS A 394 0.64 13.60 13.00
N GLN A 395 1.59 14.35 12.47
CA GLN A 395 2.34 15.37 13.21
C GLN A 395 2.03 16.82 12.81
N ALA A 396 1.54 17.05 11.59
CA ALA A 396 1.33 18.35 10.96
C ALA A 396 0.54 19.34 11.83
N ARG A 397 -0.44 18.85 12.59
CA ARG A 397 -1.23 19.65 13.54
C ARG A 397 -0.36 20.45 14.52
N LYS A 398 0.72 19.87 15.05
CA LYS A 398 1.63 20.53 16.00
C LYS A 398 2.33 21.74 15.38
N TYR A 399 2.56 21.69 14.07
CA TYR A 399 3.33 22.66 13.31
C TYR A 399 2.45 23.62 12.49
N GLY A 400 1.12 23.58 12.69
CA GLY A 400 0.19 24.52 12.07
C GLY A 400 -0.06 24.20 10.59
N VAL A 401 0.21 22.96 10.16
CA VAL A 401 -0.09 22.50 8.80
C VAL A 401 -1.39 21.74 8.82
N ALA A 402 -2.37 22.20 8.05
CA ALA A 402 -3.65 21.52 7.86
C ALA A 402 -3.56 20.59 6.65
N CYS A 403 -3.74 19.29 6.85
CA CYS A 403 -3.75 18.31 5.75
C CYS A 403 -5.18 18.00 5.30
N VAL A 404 -5.41 18.02 3.99
CA VAL A 404 -6.68 17.59 3.38
C VAL A 404 -6.38 16.56 2.30
N LEU A 405 -6.86 15.34 2.49
CA LEU A 405 -6.66 14.23 1.56
C LEU A 405 -7.97 13.90 0.85
N ALA A 406 -7.95 13.90 -0.48
CA ALA A 406 -9.12 13.61 -1.29
C ALA A 406 -8.92 12.34 -2.12
N THR A 407 -9.97 11.52 -2.27
CA THR A 407 -9.94 10.31 -3.10
C THR A 407 -11.31 10.02 -3.71
N GLN A 408 -11.32 9.53 -4.96
CA GLN A 408 -12.52 8.98 -5.58
C GLN A 408 -12.73 7.50 -5.22
N ASN A 409 -11.64 6.77 -4.99
CA ASN A 409 -11.64 5.35 -4.70
C ASN A 409 -11.21 5.11 -3.25
N VAL A 410 -12.16 5.16 -2.32
CA VAL A 410 -11.90 4.85 -0.91
C VAL A 410 -11.39 3.42 -0.73
N SER A 411 -11.77 2.51 -1.64
CA SER A 411 -11.33 1.12 -1.60
C SER A 411 -9.85 0.92 -1.86
N ASP A 412 -9.23 1.82 -2.63
CA ASP A 412 -7.84 1.76 -3.05
C ASP A 412 -6.92 2.57 -2.13
N VAL A 413 -7.43 3.07 -1.00
CA VAL A 413 -6.66 3.83 0.00
C VAL A 413 -6.59 3.06 1.31
N ASP A 414 -5.46 3.19 2.02
CA ASP A 414 -5.29 2.79 3.41
C ASP A 414 -6.23 3.62 4.30
N TYR A 415 -7.43 3.07 4.50
CA TYR A 415 -8.55 3.74 5.16
C TYR A 415 -8.22 4.18 6.60
N LYS A 416 -7.27 3.52 7.28
CA LYS A 416 -6.86 3.85 8.65
C LYS A 416 -6.22 5.24 8.75
N ILE A 417 -5.63 5.73 7.65
CA ILE A 417 -5.04 7.07 7.59
C ILE A 417 -6.15 8.10 7.45
N LEU A 418 -7.10 7.87 6.53
CA LEU A 418 -8.23 8.77 6.29
C LEU A 418 -9.15 8.85 7.51
N ALA A 419 -9.31 7.75 8.26
CA ALA A 419 -10.09 7.70 9.50
C ALA A 419 -9.54 8.60 10.62
N GLN A 420 -8.26 8.98 10.57
CA GLN A 420 -7.67 9.90 11.54
C GLN A 420 -8.07 11.37 11.29
N ALA A 421 -8.67 11.67 10.14
CA ALA A 421 -9.18 12.99 9.84
C ALA A 421 -10.39 13.30 10.75
N ASN A 422 -10.31 14.40 11.50
CA ASN A 422 -11.41 14.83 12.35
C ASN A 422 -12.61 15.36 11.54
N THR A 423 -12.35 15.92 10.36
CA THR A 423 -13.40 16.42 9.46
C THR A 423 -13.45 15.56 8.20
N THR A 424 -14.54 14.86 7.97
CA THR A 424 -14.72 14.02 6.78
C THR A 424 -15.93 14.46 5.97
N PHE A 425 -15.71 14.75 4.69
CA PHE A 425 -16.75 15.04 3.72
C PHE A 425 -17.00 13.77 2.89
N VAL A 426 -18.22 13.23 2.96
CA VAL A 426 -18.62 12.03 2.24
C VAL A 426 -19.66 12.38 1.19
N GLY A 427 -19.27 12.34 -0.07
CA GLY A 427 -20.16 12.51 -1.22
C GLY A 427 -20.83 11.20 -1.63
N ARG A 428 -21.39 11.20 -2.84
CA ARG A 428 -22.07 10.02 -3.40
C ARG A 428 -21.12 8.84 -3.57
N PHE A 429 -21.58 7.65 -3.17
CA PHE A 429 -20.97 6.34 -3.49
C PHE A 429 -22.05 5.37 -3.95
N THR A 430 -21.84 4.73 -5.09
CA THR A 430 -22.80 3.78 -5.68
C THR A 430 -22.37 2.32 -5.53
N GLN A 431 -21.07 2.07 -5.39
CA GLN A 431 -20.55 0.71 -5.26
C GLN A 431 -20.73 0.19 -3.82
N PRO A 432 -21.33 -0.98 -3.60
CA PRO A 432 -21.60 -1.51 -2.25
C PRO A 432 -20.33 -1.64 -1.39
N GLN A 433 -19.21 -2.04 -1.99
CA GLN A 433 -17.92 -2.18 -1.32
C GLN A 433 -17.39 -0.86 -0.76
N ASP A 434 -17.56 0.25 -1.50
CA ASP A 434 -17.13 1.58 -1.06
C ASP A 434 -18.05 2.11 0.04
N VAL A 435 -19.37 1.88 -0.10
CA VAL A 435 -20.36 2.25 0.90
C VAL A 435 -20.08 1.56 2.24
N GLU A 436 -19.75 0.26 2.24
CA GLU A 436 -19.44 -0.45 3.49
C GLU A 436 -18.11 0.03 4.12
N LYS A 437 -17.08 0.34 3.32
CA LYS A 437 -15.84 0.94 3.85
C LYS A 437 -16.08 2.31 4.48
N VAL A 438 -16.88 3.15 3.84
CA VAL A 438 -17.27 4.46 4.37
C VAL A 438 -18.15 4.31 5.61
N ARG A 439 -19.01 3.29 5.67
CA ARG A 439 -19.83 2.98 6.86
C ARG A 439 -18.98 2.77 8.10
N HIS A 440 -17.84 2.10 7.98
CA HIS A 440 -16.92 1.94 9.10
C HIS A 440 -16.36 3.29 9.60
N LEU A 441 -16.04 4.23 8.70
CA LEU A 441 -15.62 5.60 9.07
C LEU A 441 -16.72 6.36 9.82
N LEU A 442 -17.98 6.20 9.39
CA LEU A 442 -19.14 6.86 10.00
C LEU A 442 -19.53 6.25 11.36
N LYS A 443 -19.35 4.94 11.55
CA LYS A 443 -19.67 4.22 12.79
C LYS A 443 -18.72 4.53 13.95
N GLU A 444 -17.42 4.65 13.69
CA GLU A 444 -16.45 5.02 14.73
C GLU A 444 -16.71 6.42 15.31
N SER A 445 -17.40 7.28 14.55
CA SER A 445 -17.78 8.64 14.96
C SER A 445 -19.18 8.72 15.60
N GLY A 446 -19.81 7.59 15.94
CA GLY A 446 -21.05 7.55 16.75
C GLY A 446 -22.37 7.65 15.99
N SER A 447 -22.38 7.50 14.66
CA SER A 447 -23.58 7.75 13.84
C SER A 447 -24.42 6.53 13.45
N ASP A 448 -25.73 6.77 13.34
CA ASP A 448 -26.78 5.78 13.06
C ASP A 448 -26.66 5.14 11.66
N VAL A 449 -27.09 3.88 11.54
CA VAL A 449 -27.04 3.08 10.31
C VAL A 449 -27.81 3.70 9.14
N ASP A 450 -28.78 4.58 9.43
CA ASP A 450 -29.69 5.18 8.46
C ASP A 450 -29.03 6.19 7.50
N LEU A 451 -27.93 6.84 7.90
CA LEU A 451 -27.24 7.83 7.06
C LEU A 451 -26.46 7.17 5.90
N VAL A 452 -25.98 5.95 6.10
CA VAL A 452 -25.21 5.20 5.09
C VAL A 452 -26.10 4.81 3.92
N GLY A 453 -27.37 4.50 4.19
CA GLY A 453 -28.38 4.20 3.16
C GLY A 453 -28.67 5.38 2.22
N GLN A 454 -28.31 6.61 2.62
CA GLN A 454 -28.51 7.82 1.82
C GLN A 454 -27.31 8.11 0.90
N LEU A 455 -26.14 7.52 1.12
CA LEU A 455 -24.94 7.81 0.32
C LEU A 455 -25.14 7.57 -1.19
N PRO A 456 -25.86 6.52 -1.64
CA PRO A 456 -26.13 6.32 -3.07
C PRO A 456 -27.09 7.35 -3.67
N THR A 457 -27.94 8.00 -2.86
CA THR A 457 -28.98 8.93 -3.33
C THR A 457 -28.52 10.38 -3.36
N LEU A 458 -27.34 10.68 -2.82
CA LEU A 458 -26.76 12.04 -2.82
C LEU A 458 -26.57 12.57 -4.25
N GLY A 459 -27.04 13.80 -4.48
CA GLY A 459 -26.78 14.53 -5.72
C GLY A 459 -25.37 15.14 -5.79
N PRO A 460 -24.97 15.69 -6.95
CA PRO A 460 -23.71 16.43 -7.06
C PRO A 460 -23.66 17.62 -6.09
N GLY A 461 -22.54 17.76 -5.37
CA GLY A 461 -22.35 18.83 -4.38
C GLY A 461 -23.08 18.57 -3.05
N GLN A 462 -23.72 17.41 -2.90
CA GLN A 462 -24.35 16.98 -1.66
C GLN A 462 -23.41 16.05 -0.90
N PHE A 463 -23.15 16.38 0.36
CA PHE A 463 -22.25 15.64 1.23
C PHE A 463 -22.93 15.28 2.54
N GLN A 464 -22.50 14.18 3.14
CA GLN A 464 -22.63 13.95 4.57
C GLN A 464 -21.31 14.35 5.22
N VAL A 465 -21.35 15.26 6.19
CA VAL A 465 -20.16 15.79 6.84
C VAL A 465 -20.09 15.27 8.27
N VAL A 466 -18.96 14.68 8.63
CA VAL A 466 -18.59 14.34 10.01
C VAL A 466 -17.59 15.40 10.46
N ALA A 467 -17.94 16.19 11.46
CA ALA A 467 -17.05 17.21 12.00
C ALA A 467 -17.40 17.46 13.48
N PRO A 468 -16.88 16.66 14.42
CA PRO A 468 -17.25 16.72 15.84
C PRO A 468 -17.03 18.09 16.50
N ASP A 469 -16.10 18.89 15.96
CA ASP A 469 -15.86 20.27 16.42
C ASP A 469 -16.93 21.28 15.97
N VAL A 470 -17.82 20.87 15.08
CA VAL A 470 -18.89 21.70 14.49
C VAL A 470 -20.25 21.19 14.96
N ASP A 471 -20.50 19.89 14.84
CA ASP A 471 -21.66 19.20 15.37
C ASP A 471 -21.25 17.78 15.79
N GLU A 472 -21.77 17.32 16.93
CA GLU A 472 -21.51 15.98 17.47
C GLU A 472 -21.99 14.89 16.50
N ASN A 473 -23.08 15.14 15.77
CA ASN A 473 -23.65 14.18 14.82
C ASN A 473 -23.28 14.54 13.38
N PRO A 474 -23.13 13.55 12.48
CA PRO A 474 -22.95 13.84 11.07
C PRO A 474 -24.15 14.58 10.49
N PHE A 475 -23.89 15.54 9.62
CA PHE A 475 -24.93 16.41 9.08
C PHE A 475 -24.86 16.56 7.56
N PRO A 476 -26.02 16.70 6.89
CA PRO A 476 -26.07 16.80 5.44
C PRO A 476 -25.75 18.24 4.98
N VAL A 477 -24.79 18.38 4.08
CA VAL A 477 -24.39 19.67 3.50
C VAL A 477 -24.68 19.71 2.01
N GLN A 478 -25.19 20.86 1.55
CA GLN A 478 -25.16 21.28 0.16
C GLN A 478 -24.02 22.28 0.02
N CYS A 479 -23.00 21.94 -0.77
CA CYS A 479 -21.88 22.81 -1.06
C CYS A 479 -22.37 24.13 -1.67
N ARG A 480 -21.77 25.26 -1.25
CA ARG A 480 -22.01 26.56 -1.88
C ARG A 480 -21.56 26.57 -3.34
N TRP A 481 -22.05 27.55 -4.10
CA TRP A 481 -21.53 27.80 -5.44
C TRP A 481 -20.10 28.35 -5.37
N LEU A 482 -19.28 28.05 -6.40
CA LEU A 482 -17.87 28.44 -6.46
C LEU A 482 -17.70 29.92 -6.82
N TYR A 483 -16.62 30.51 -6.32
CA TYR A 483 -16.16 31.84 -6.71
C TYR A 483 -15.18 31.78 -7.89
N THR A 484 -14.53 30.64 -8.07
CA THR A 484 -13.64 30.32 -9.19
C THR A 484 -14.35 29.48 -10.25
N ASP A 485 -13.70 29.36 -11.40
CA ASP A 485 -14.22 28.63 -12.55
C ASP A 485 -14.20 27.10 -12.35
N HIS A 486 -15.18 26.44 -12.97
CA HIS A 486 -15.31 24.99 -12.98
C HIS A 486 -15.55 24.47 -14.41
N GLY A 487 -14.72 23.52 -14.83
CA GLY A 487 -14.71 22.96 -16.17
C GLY A 487 -13.59 21.93 -16.31
N ALA A 488 -13.26 21.55 -17.55
CA ALA A 488 -12.20 20.59 -17.88
C ALA A 488 -10.80 21.01 -17.38
N PRO A 489 -9.80 20.14 -17.28
CA PRO A 489 -8.43 20.57 -16.99
C PRO A 489 -7.94 21.65 -17.97
N LEU A 490 -7.11 22.59 -17.48
CA LEU A 490 -6.49 23.61 -18.33
C LEU A 490 -5.51 22.96 -19.31
N SER A 491 -5.49 23.45 -20.57
CA SER A 491 -4.41 23.09 -21.50
C SER A 491 -3.10 23.75 -21.09
N GLU A 492 -1.96 23.21 -21.54
CA GLU A 492 -0.67 23.81 -21.20
C GLU A 492 -0.53 25.25 -21.71
N ASP A 493 -1.14 25.59 -22.85
CA ASP A 493 -1.10 26.94 -23.42
C ASP A 493 -1.94 27.91 -22.56
N GLN A 494 -3.09 27.46 -22.06
CA GLN A 494 -3.88 28.22 -21.10
C GLN A 494 -3.12 28.45 -19.78
N VAL A 495 -2.34 27.45 -19.33
CA VAL A 495 -1.46 27.61 -18.17
C VAL A 495 -0.40 28.66 -18.46
N GLU A 496 0.20 28.66 -19.65
CA GLU A 496 1.22 29.64 -20.05
C GLU A 496 0.68 31.08 -20.03
N ASP A 497 -0.51 31.29 -20.58
CA ASP A 497 -1.19 32.59 -20.65
C ASP A 497 -1.58 33.13 -19.26
N LEU A 498 -1.83 32.25 -18.28
CA LEU A 498 -2.23 32.63 -16.92
C LEU A 498 -1.05 33.05 -16.03
N ILE A 499 0.17 32.64 -16.38
CA ILE A 499 1.35 32.89 -15.55
C ILE A 499 2.12 34.11 -16.07
N THR A 500 2.00 35.23 -15.34
CA THR A 500 2.63 36.51 -15.68
C THR A 500 4.16 36.47 -15.59
N ASP A 501 4.82 37.31 -16.40
CA ASP A 501 6.28 37.44 -16.41
C ASP A 501 6.86 37.87 -15.06
N ASP A 502 6.11 38.65 -14.28
CA ASP A 502 6.51 39.09 -12.94
C ASP A 502 6.63 37.90 -11.98
N VAL A 503 5.63 37.01 -11.98
CA VAL A 503 5.65 35.80 -11.14
C VAL A 503 6.76 34.85 -11.61
N ARG A 504 7.01 34.74 -12.92
CA ARG A 504 8.14 33.97 -13.46
C ARG A 504 9.48 34.51 -12.99
N ARG A 505 9.68 35.83 -13.03
CA ARG A 505 10.90 36.49 -12.53
C ARG A 505 11.08 36.31 -11.03
N TRP A 506 10.00 36.46 -10.27
CA TRP A 506 10.01 36.19 -8.83
C TRP A 506 10.41 34.74 -8.54
N ALA A 507 9.82 33.76 -9.23
CA ALA A 507 10.14 32.35 -9.06
C ALA A 507 11.63 32.07 -9.36
N ARG A 508 12.16 32.62 -10.47
CA ARG A 508 13.60 32.52 -10.81
C ARG A 508 14.51 33.18 -9.77
N SER A 509 14.08 34.25 -9.10
CA SER A 509 14.87 34.87 -8.04
C SER A 509 15.05 33.93 -6.83
N ARG A 510 14.11 33.00 -6.62
CA ARG A 510 14.16 32.02 -5.53
C ARG A 510 15.07 30.83 -5.83
N SER A 511 15.33 30.50 -7.10
CA SER A 511 16.30 29.47 -7.46
C SER A 511 17.75 29.91 -7.21
N ALA A 512 18.06 31.21 -7.38
CA ALA A 512 19.40 31.75 -7.18
C ALA A 512 19.84 31.82 -5.70
N GLY A 513 18.90 31.83 -4.76
CA GLY A 513 19.18 31.93 -3.31
C GLY A 513 19.30 30.60 -2.58
N ALA A 514 18.86 29.49 -3.19
CA ALA A 514 18.74 28.18 -2.54
C ALA A 514 20.08 27.43 -2.38
N HIS A 515 21.10 27.75 -3.18
CA HIS A 515 22.46 27.17 -3.06
C HIS A 515 23.26 27.65 -1.83
N ARG A 516 22.61 28.19 -0.79
CA ARG A 516 23.29 28.44 0.47
C ARG A 516 23.74 27.09 1.03
N LYS A 517 25.05 26.81 0.93
CA LYS A 517 25.79 25.75 1.62
C LYS A 517 25.33 25.63 3.07
N ARG A 518 24.27 24.85 3.33
CA ARG A 518 23.95 24.36 4.66
C ARG A 518 24.93 23.21 4.89
N GLY A 519 25.83 23.37 5.86
CA GLY A 519 26.97 22.49 6.09
C GLY A 519 26.57 21.09 6.53
N GLY A 520 26.16 20.23 5.59
CA GLY A 520 25.71 18.86 5.82
C GLY A 520 26.75 17.94 6.49
N SER A 521 28.01 18.38 6.57
CA SER A 521 29.07 17.73 7.33
C SER A 521 28.66 17.46 8.79
N GLY A 522 27.96 18.40 9.45
CA GLY A 522 27.50 18.21 10.83
C GLY A 522 26.46 17.09 10.99
N ALA A 523 25.50 17.01 10.07
CA ALA A 523 24.47 15.96 10.04
C ALA A 523 25.08 14.59 9.71
N ALA A 524 25.99 14.55 8.73
CA ALA A 524 26.72 13.34 8.36
C ALA A 524 27.58 12.82 9.53
N ASP A 525 28.23 13.72 10.26
CA ASP A 525 28.98 13.42 11.48
C ASP A 525 28.10 12.86 12.60
N ALA A 526 26.92 13.45 12.82
CA ALA A 526 25.96 12.95 13.80
C ALA A 526 25.46 11.54 13.43
N ALA A 527 25.11 11.33 12.17
CA ALA A 527 24.63 10.05 11.67
C ALA A 527 25.72 8.94 11.71
N ALA A 528 26.97 9.29 11.38
CA ALA A 528 28.11 8.37 11.44
C ALA A 528 28.56 8.03 12.87
N ARG A 529 28.36 8.94 13.84
CA ARG A 529 28.61 8.66 15.26
C ARG A 529 27.54 7.75 15.87
N GLY A 530 26.27 8.00 15.53
CA GLY A 530 25.16 7.17 16.01
C GLY A 530 25.26 5.70 15.56
N SER A 531 25.89 5.43 14.42
CA SER A 531 26.13 4.06 13.94
C SER A 531 27.35 3.35 14.58
N ARG A 532 28.29 4.09 15.19
CA ARG A 532 29.52 3.52 15.81
C ARG A 532 29.38 3.10 17.27
N TRP A 533 28.35 3.54 17.99
CA TRP A 533 28.23 3.32 19.44
C TRP A 533 27.69 1.93 19.83
N SER A 534 28.17 0.86 19.19
CA SER A 534 27.62 -0.50 19.33
C SER A 534 28.69 -1.59 19.15
N SER A 535 29.86 -1.45 19.78
CA SER A 535 30.92 -2.47 19.69
C SER A 535 31.24 -3.22 20.98
N ASP A 536 30.59 -2.95 22.10
CA ASP A 536 30.67 -3.80 23.30
C ASP A 536 29.37 -3.64 24.12
N ASP A 537 28.85 -4.77 24.60
CA ASP A 537 27.61 -5.00 25.35
C ASP A 537 26.28 -5.19 24.57
N ASP A 538 25.58 -6.22 25.02
CA ASP A 538 24.40 -6.87 24.45
C ASP A 538 23.26 -5.93 24.04
N VAL A 539 22.73 -6.22 22.84
CA VAL A 539 21.53 -5.64 22.21
C VAL A 539 21.63 -4.13 21.97
N GLY A 540 22.27 -3.80 20.84
CA GLY A 540 22.41 -2.44 20.34
C GLY A 540 21.10 -1.65 20.34
N ILE A 541 21.18 -0.42 20.84
CA ILE A 541 20.07 0.54 20.93
C ILE A 541 19.50 0.87 19.54
N VAL A 542 20.25 0.68 18.45
CA VAL A 542 19.77 0.78 17.05
C VAL A 542 18.88 -0.40 16.65
N ALA A 543 19.15 -1.59 17.18
CA ALA A 543 18.21 -2.72 17.09
C ALA A 543 17.01 -2.47 18.01
N LYS A 544 17.21 -1.83 19.16
CA LYS A 544 16.14 -1.46 20.08
C LYS A 544 15.25 -0.35 19.53
N SER A 545 15.77 0.64 18.79
CA SER A 545 15.02 1.72 18.12
C SER A 545 14.44 1.27 16.78
N ARG A 546 15.06 0.32 16.06
CA ARG A 546 14.35 -0.46 15.04
C ARG A 546 13.22 -1.26 15.68
N ILE A 547 13.42 -1.91 16.82
CA ILE A 547 12.38 -2.70 17.50
C ILE A 547 11.36 -1.82 18.27
N THR A 548 11.64 -0.58 18.68
CA THR A 548 10.69 0.32 19.35
C THR A 548 10.02 1.29 18.39
N ALA A 549 10.67 1.74 17.31
CA ALA A 549 9.99 2.42 16.20
C ALA A 549 9.15 1.43 15.37
N VAL A 550 9.64 0.19 15.18
CA VAL A 550 8.90 -0.95 14.61
C VAL A 550 8.22 -1.78 15.72
N GLY A 551 8.05 -1.28 16.95
CA GLY A 551 7.39 -2.00 18.06
C GLY A 551 6.29 -1.22 18.76
N GLY A 552 6.52 0.08 18.97
CA GLY A 552 5.54 0.97 19.59
C GLY A 552 4.38 1.32 18.66
N MET A 553 4.60 1.34 17.34
CA MET A 553 3.54 1.59 16.35
C MET A 553 3.02 0.33 15.67
N THR A 554 3.75 -0.78 15.71
CA THR A 554 3.32 -2.07 15.15
C THR A 554 2.43 -2.84 16.11
N ALA A 555 2.62 -2.75 17.43
CA ALA A 555 1.78 -3.45 18.41
C ALA A 555 0.32 -2.94 18.46
N ALA A 556 0.04 -1.71 18.02
CA ALA A 556 -1.32 -1.18 17.91
C ALA A 556 -1.89 -1.20 16.48
N ALA A 557 -1.06 -1.45 15.45
CA ALA A 557 -1.47 -1.49 14.04
C ALA A 557 -1.62 -2.92 13.49
N HIS A 558 -1.03 -3.92 14.14
CA HIS A 558 -1.15 -5.33 13.82
C HIS A 558 -2.46 -5.94 14.32
N GLY A 559 -3.57 -5.45 13.79
CA GLY A 559 -4.61 -6.36 13.32
C GLY A 559 -4.09 -6.95 12.00
N VAL A 560 -3.27 -7.99 12.10
CA VAL A 560 -2.66 -8.68 10.95
C VAL A 560 -3.79 -9.27 10.12
N VAL A 561 -4.10 -8.63 8.99
CA VAL A 561 -4.70 -9.31 7.84
C VAL A 561 -3.56 -9.48 6.85
N ASP A 562 -3.28 -10.75 6.62
CA ASP A 562 -2.07 -11.34 6.07
C ASP A 562 -2.08 -11.30 4.53
N ASP A 563 -1.06 -10.69 3.91
CA ASP A 563 -0.84 -10.72 2.45
C ASP A 563 -0.04 -11.94 1.98
N SER A 564 0.10 -12.96 2.82
CA SER A 564 0.57 -14.28 2.38
C SER A 564 -0.53 -15.16 1.77
N ALA A 565 -1.73 -14.62 1.52
CA ALA A 565 -2.89 -15.34 1.02
C ALA A 565 -2.77 -15.92 -0.40
N PHE A 566 -1.66 -15.68 -1.14
CA PHE A 566 -1.43 -16.33 -2.44
C PHE A 566 0.04 -16.64 -2.74
N GLU A 567 0.87 -16.86 -1.71
CA GLU A 567 1.85 -17.94 -1.87
C GLU A 567 1.03 -19.21 -1.74
N VAL A 568 1.04 -20.11 -2.72
CA VAL A 568 0.54 -21.47 -2.52
C VAL A 568 1.46 -22.11 -1.47
N ARG A 569 1.18 -21.82 -0.19
CA ARG A 569 1.78 -22.41 0.98
C ARG A 569 1.11 -23.75 1.14
N LEU A 570 1.47 -24.67 0.23
CA LEU A 570 1.28 -26.13 0.32
C LEU A 570 2.01 -26.68 1.55
N MET A 571 1.85 -26.04 2.70
CA MET A 571 2.40 -26.32 4.01
C MET A 571 1.34 -25.90 5.03
N GLY A 572 0.13 -26.41 4.82
CA GLY A 572 -0.98 -26.32 5.75
C GLY A 572 -0.97 -27.52 6.68
N GLY A 573 -0.52 -27.34 7.92
CA GLY A 573 -0.72 -28.31 9.00
C GLY A 573 -2.20 -28.55 9.30
N LEU A 574 -2.49 -29.44 10.25
CA LEU A 574 -3.85 -29.82 10.65
C LEU A 574 -4.76 -28.64 11.06
N ALA A 575 -4.18 -27.47 11.35
CA ALA A 575 -4.87 -26.20 11.55
C ALA A 575 -5.77 -25.78 10.36
N VAL A 576 -5.45 -26.19 9.13
CA VAL A 576 -6.23 -25.83 7.94
C VAL A 576 -7.59 -26.56 7.88
N LEU A 577 -7.77 -27.67 8.61
CA LEU A 577 -9.10 -28.29 8.77
C LEU A 577 -10.08 -27.42 9.56
N LYS A 578 -9.59 -26.41 10.31
CA LYS A 578 -10.42 -25.48 11.08
C LYS A 578 -10.96 -24.33 10.22
N ASP A 579 -10.17 -23.76 9.30
CA ASP A 579 -10.53 -22.54 8.54
C ASP A 579 -10.19 -22.53 7.03
N GLY A 580 -9.72 -23.63 6.44
CA GLY A 580 -9.40 -23.69 5.01
C GLY A 580 -10.62 -23.63 4.10
N ARG A 581 -10.60 -22.73 3.11
CA ARG A 581 -11.56 -22.67 1.98
C ARG A 581 -11.02 -23.34 0.70
N ASP A 582 -9.85 -23.99 0.79
CA ASP A 582 -9.15 -24.56 -0.37
C ASP A 582 -9.10 -26.09 -0.30
N PRO A 583 -9.57 -26.81 -1.34
CA PRO A 583 -9.49 -28.28 -1.37
C PRO A 583 -8.06 -28.82 -1.35
N LEU A 584 -7.08 -28.13 -1.95
CA LEU A 584 -5.70 -28.61 -1.99
C LEU A 584 -5.07 -28.64 -0.60
N TYR A 585 -5.40 -27.65 0.25
CA TYR A 585 -4.92 -27.62 1.63
C TYR A 585 -5.62 -28.64 2.53
N THR A 586 -6.91 -28.90 2.32
CA THR A 586 -7.62 -29.94 3.08
C THR A 586 -7.11 -31.33 2.73
N MET A 587 -6.72 -31.58 1.47
CA MET A 587 -6.04 -32.81 1.07
C MET A 587 -4.68 -32.97 1.77
N GLN A 588 -3.89 -31.91 1.86
CA GLN A 588 -2.59 -31.97 2.54
C GLN A 588 -2.73 -32.24 4.04
N ALA A 589 -3.69 -31.58 4.70
CA ALA A 589 -3.97 -31.83 6.11
C ALA A 589 -4.41 -33.29 6.35
N ALA A 590 -5.24 -33.84 5.46
CA ALA A 590 -5.62 -35.26 5.52
C ALA A 590 -4.41 -36.19 5.31
N SER A 591 -3.48 -35.84 4.41
CA SER A 591 -2.24 -36.59 4.21
C SER A 591 -1.32 -36.56 5.43
N ASN A 592 -1.18 -35.41 6.10
CA ASN A 592 -0.41 -35.28 7.33
C ASN A 592 -1.05 -36.09 8.48
N ALA A 593 -2.39 -36.03 8.63
CA ALA A 593 -3.11 -36.84 9.61
C ALA A 593 -2.88 -38.35 9.39
N ALA A 594 -3.02 -38.81 8.15
CA ALA A 594 -2.79 -40.20 7.78
C ALA A 594 -1.33 -40.61 8.02
N SER A 595 -0.37 -39.71 7.79
CA SER A 595 1.05 -39.94 8.07
C SER A 595 1.33 -40.17 9.56
N VAL A 596 0.71 -39.38 10.44
CA VAL A 596 0.82 -39.58 11.90
C VAL A 596 0.24 -40.93 12.31
N LEU A 597 -0.91 -41.32 11.77
CA LEU A 597 -1.53 -42.61 12.06
C LEU A 597 -0.67 -43.78 11.57
N ALA A 598 -0.14 -43.70 10.34
CA ALA A 598 0.73 -44.72 9.78
C ALA A 598 2.03 -44.85 10.57
N LEU A 599 2.68 -43.74 10.95
CA LEU A 599 3.89 -43.76 11.78
C LEU A 599 3.63 -44.32 13.18
N GLY A 600 2.51 -43.95 13.80
CA GLY A 600 2.10 -44.50 15.09
C GLY A 600 1.90 -46.01 15.02
N TRP A 601 1.27 -46.51 13.96
CA TRP A 601 1.07 -47.95 13.76
C TRP A 601 2.38 -48.68 13.42
N CYS A 602 3.23 -48.10 12.57
CA CYS A 602 4.55 -48.66 12.27
C CYS A 602 5.42 -48.72 13.52
N LEU A 603 5.30 -47.75 14.44
CA LEU A 603 6.01 -47.80 15.72
C LEU A 603 5.53 -48.95 16.61
N ILE A 604 4.23 -49.26 16.61
CA ILE A 604 3.67 -50.43 17.29
C ILE A 604 4.22 -51.72 16.66
N ALA A 605 4.27 -51.79 15.34
CA ALA A 605 4.84 -52.94 14.62
C ALA A 605 6.33 -53.14 14.96
N LEU A 606 7.13 -52.06 14.95
CA LEU A 606 8.54 -52.10 15.35
C LEU A 606 8.72 -52.51 16.82
N LEU A 607 7.82 -52.07 17.71
CA LEU A 607 7.84 -52.46 19.12
C LEU A 607 7.55 -53.96 19.30
N VAL A 608 6.59 -54.50 18.54
CA VAL A 608 6.27 -55.93 18.54
C VAL A 608 7.42 -56.75 17.96
N ALA A 609 7.99 -56.31 16.84
CA ALA A 609 9.14 -56.96 16.21
C ALA A 609 10.38 -56.97 17.14
N TRP A 610 10.62 -55.89 17.88
CA TRP A 610 11.66 -55.84 18.90
C TRP A 610 11.36 -56.76 20.09
N ARG A 611 10.11 -56.77 20.57
CA ARG A 611 9.69 -57.63 21.70
C ARG A 611 9.86 -59.11 21.38
N ASP A 612 9.63 -59.50 20.13
CA ASP A 612 9.67 -60.88 19.68
C ASP A 612 11.09 -61.28 19.18
N ASP A 613 12.14 -60.53 19.57
CA ASP A 613 13.56 -60.70 19.23
C ASP A 613 13.90 -60.64 17.73
N GLY A 614 12.98 -60.13 16.89
CA GLY A 614 13.16 -59.97 15.45
C GLY A 614 13.82 -58.66 15.01
N LEU A 615 14.15 -57.77 15.95
CA LEU A 615 14.69 -56.44 15.64
C LEU A 615 15.65 -55.93 16.72
N ASP A 616 16.76 -55.30 16.32
CA ASP A 616 17.66 -54.62 17.27
C ASP A 616 17.03 -53.36 17.88
N TRP A 617 17.27 -53.13 19.16
CA TRP A 617 16.71 -52.01 19.93
C TRP A 617 17.03 -50.62 19.34
N TRP A 618 18.15 -50.48 18.61
CA TRP A 618 18.54 -49.20 17.99
C TRP A 618 17.59 -48.79 16.87
N TRP A 619 16.99 -49.74 16.14
CA TRP A 619 15.98 -49.45 15.12
C TRP A 619 14.68 -48.97 15.72
N LEU A 620 14.28 -49.54 16.87
CA LEU A 620 13.14 -49.05 17.63
C LEU A 620 13.40 -47.63 18.16
N LEU A 621 14.59 -47.36 18.70
CA LEU A 621 14.97 -46.02 19.17
C LEU A 621 14.97 -44.99 18.03
N PHE A 622 15.55 -45.35 16.88
CA PHE A 622 15.58 -44.48 15.70
C PHE A 622 14.17 -44.21 15.18
N GLY A 623 13.35 -45.26 15.03
CA GLY A 623 11.96 -45.14 14.60
C GLY A 623 11.09 -44.31 15.55
N ALA A 624 11.29 -44.47 16.86
CA ALA A 624 10.64 -43.65 17.89
C ALA A 624 11.10 -42.18 17.83
N GLY A 625 12.40 -41.95 17.61
CA GLY A 625 12.97 -40.60 17.49
C GLY A 625 12.42 -39.83 16.29
N VAL A 626 12.45 -40.43 15.10
CA VAL A 626 11.92 -39.80 13.88
C VAL A 626 10.41 -39.57 13.98
N SER A 627 9.66 -40.58 14.42
CA SER A 627 8.19 -40.49 14.53
C SER A 627 7.76 -39.49 15.62
N GLY A 628 8.47 -39.45 16.75
CA GLY A 628 8.22 -38.51 17.83
C GLY A 628 8.53 -37.06 17.45
N LEU A 629 9.61 -36.84 16.69
CA LEU A 629 9.99 -35.51 16.21
C LEU A 629 8.97 -34.96 15.20
N VAL A 630 8.52 -35.79 14.27
CA VAL A 630 7.45 -35.44 13.33
C VAL A 630 6.15 -35.15 14.08
N GLY A 631 5.75 -36.02 15.01
CA GLY A 631 4.55 -35.85 15.83
C GLY A 631 4.59 -34.54 16.63
N LEU A 632 5.76 -34.19 17.16
CA LEU A 632 5.99 -32.93 17.87
C LEU A 632 5.85 -31.73 16.94
N VAL A 633 6.42 -31.76 15.73
CA VAL A 633 6.29 -30.66 14.76
C VAL A 633 4.83 -30.46 14.35
N VAL A 634 4.10 -31.54 14.06
CA VAL A 634 2.67 -31.48 13.71
C VAL A 634 1.82 -30.99 14.90
N ALA A 635 2.16 -31.39 16.14
CA ALA A 635 1.48 -30.94 17.35
C ALA A 635 1.78 -29.47 17.68
N LEU A 636 3.03 -29.03 17.49
CA LEU A 636 3.44 -27.63 17.63
C LEU A 636 2.70 -26.76 16.60
N GLU A 637 2.65 -27.17 15.33
CA GLU A 637 1.88 -26.46 14.31
C GLU A 637 0.38 -26.38 14.62
N TRP A 638 -0.20 -27.43 15.21
CA TRP A 638 -1.59 -27.40 15.69
C TRP A 638 -1.75 -26.38 16.84
N PHE A 639 -0.90 -26.45 17.86
CA PHE A 639 -1.05 -25.64 19.07
C PHE A 639 -0.74 -24.16 18.83
N LEU A 640 0.25 -23.88 17.97
CA LEU A 640 0.71 -22.53 17.59
C LEU A 640 -0.09 -21.94 16.42
N ALA A 641 -1.16 -22.60 15.97
CA ALA A 641 -2.03 -22.13 14.90
C ALA A 641 -2.65 -20.73 15.11
N HIS A 642 -2.61 -20.20 16.33
CA HIS A 642 -3.16 -18.90 16.69
C HIS A 642 -2.12 -17.77 16.67
N ASP A 643 -0.83 -18.09 16.48
CA ASP A 643 0.27 -17.13 16.48
C ASP A 643 1.06 -17.23 15.16
N ALA A 644 0.70 -16.36 14.21
CA ALA A 644 1.25 -16.35 12.86
C ALA A 644 2.77 -16.05 12.83
N ASP A 645 3.28 -15.27 13.79
CA ASP A 645 4.71 -14.90 13.86
C ASP A 645 5.58 -16.07 14.32
N LEU A 646 5.08 -16.87 15.27
CA LEU A 646 5.75 -18.09 15.73
C LEU A 646 5.72 -19.20 14.65
N LEU A 647 4.59 -19.37 13.96
CA LEU A 647 4.45 -20.29 12.82
C LEU A 647 5.46 -19.99 11.70
N LEU A 648 5.70 -18.71 11.41
CA LEU A 648 6.65 -18.29 10.37
C LEU A 648 8.11 -18.69 10.70
N ARG A 649 8.51 -18.58 11.97
CA ARG A 649 9.85 -19.02 12.41
C ARG A 649 10.01 -20.54 12.37
N ILE A 650 8.96 -21.28 12.67
CA ILE A 650 8.96 -22.75 12.66
C ILE A 650 8.98 -23.31 11.23
N SER A 651 8.32 -22.64 10.27
CA SER A 651 8.16 -23.11 8.88
C SER A 651 9.47 -23.38 8.11
N LYS A 652 10.55 -22.65 8.42
CA LYS A 652 11.87 -22.88 7.80
C LYS A 652 12.51 -24.19 8.29
N PHE A 653 12.19 -24.59 9.52
CA PHE A 653 12.66 -25.82 10.13
C PHE A 653 11.83 -27.02 9.64
N THR A 654 10.49 -26.89 9.58
CA THR A 654 9.53 -27.95 9.17
C THR A 654 9.89 -28.63 7.84
N ARG A 655 10.39 -27.89 6.84
CA ARG A 655 10.67 -28.45 5.50
C ARG A 655 11.74 -29.54 5.49
N GLN A 656 12.81 -29.36 6.27
CA GLN A 656 13.87 -30.38 6.37
C GLN A 656 13.33 -31.65 7.04
N PHE A 657 12.42 -31.50 7.99
CA PHE A 657 11.73 -32.64 8.63
C PHE A 657 10.77 -33.35 7.70
N GLN A 658 10.09 -32.66 6.80
CA GLN A 658 9.17 -33.31 5.86
C GLN A 658 9.90 -34.16 4.81
N ILE A 659 11.04 -33.70 4.30
CA ILE A 659 11.88 -34.53 3.43
C ILE A 659 12.37 -35.74 4.21
N GLY A 660 12.81 -35.55 5.46
CA GLY A 660 13.18 -36.65 6.35
C GLY A 660 12.05 -37.65 6.61
N LEU A 661 10.81 -37.16 6.79
CA LEU A 661 9.61 -37.98 6.96
C LEU A 661 9.31 -38.79 5.71
N VAL A 662 9.31 -38.17 4.52
CA VAL A 662 9.06 -38.88 3.26
C VAL A 662 10.10 -39.98 3.08
N VAL A 663 11.39 -39.66 3.28
CA VAL A 663 12.47 -40.65 3.21
C VAL A 663 12.24 -41.78 4.22
N TRP A 664 11.86 -41.48 5.45
CA TRP A 664 11.62 -42.49 6.48
C TRP A 664 10.41 -43.38 6.17
N LEU A 665 9.31 -42.82 5.67
CA LEU A 665 8.14 -43.58 5.24
C LEU A 665 8.48 -44.51 4.06
N TRP A 666 9.30 -44.05 3.12
CA TRP A 666 9.84 -44.90 2.04
C TRP A 666 10.72 -46.03 2.57
N VAL A 667 11.57 -45.76 3.57
CA VAL A 667 12.37 -46.81 4.24
C VAL A 667 11.48 -47.86 4.87
N LEU A 668 10.44 -47.46 5.62
CA LEU A 668 9.49 -48.39 6.22
C LEU A 668 8.72 -49.21 5.18
N LEU A 669 8.31 -48.57 4.07
CA LEU A 669 7.62 -49.26 2.99
C LEU A 669 8.53 -50.30 2.34
N VAL A 670 9.75 -49.91 1.96
CA VAL A 670 10.74 -50.83 1.37
C VAL A 670 11.07 -51.98 2.32
N TRP A 671 11.21 -51.69 3.62
CA TRP A 671 11.49 -52.71 4.63
C TRP A 671 10.32 -53.68 4.80
N SER A 672 9.08 -53.20 4.77
CA SER A 672 7.91 -54.07 4.83
C SER A 672 7.72 -54.92 3.57
N THR A 673 8.05 -54.39 2.39
CA THR A 673 7.84 -55.12 1.13
C THR A 673 8.99 -56.07 0.77
N TRP A 674 10.23 -55.73 1.11
CA TRP A 674 11.43 -56.48 0.71
C TRP A 674 12.21 -57.08 1.89
N GLY A 675 11.86 -56.72 3.12
CA GLY A 675 12.46 -57.29 4.34
C GLY A 675 11.45 -58.06 5.18
N GLU A 676 11.83 -58.34 6.43
CA GLU A 676 11.06 -59.19 7.35
C GLU A 676 10.10 -58.40 8.26
N LEU A 677 9.89 -57.10 8.01
CA LEU A 677 9.06 -56.25 8.86
C LEU A 677 7.56 -56.49 8.61
N ASP A 678 6.91 -57.21 9.51
CA ASP A 678 5.46 -57.36 9.52
C ASP A 678 4.77 -56.12 10.11
N LEU A 679 3.98 -55.41 9.29
CA LEU A 679 3.23 -54.22 9.68
C LEU A 679 1.86 -54.52 10.30
N LEU A 680 1.56 -55.78 10.64
CA LEU A 680 0.32 -56.19 11.30
C LEU A 680 -0.93 -55.70 10.54
N GLY A 681 -0.90 -55.81 9.21
CA GLY A 681 -1.99 -55.42 8.33
C GLY A 681 -2.03 -53.94 7.91
N ALA A 682 -1.09 -53.09 8.36
CA ALA A 682 -1.05 -51.68 7.96
C ALA A 682 -0.29 -51.38 6.67
N ALA A 683 0.23 -52.39 5.97
CA ALA A 683 0.97 -52.20 4.72
C ALA A 683 0.20 -51.38 3.66
N PRO A 684 -1.12 -51.60 3.41
CA PRO A 684 -1.87 -50.78 2.47
C PRO A 684 -2.01 -49.30 2.90
N LEU A 685 -2.12 -49.05 4.21
CA LEU A 685 -2.21 -47.69 4.76
C LEU A 685 -0.88 -46.95 4.58
N LEU A 686 0.24 -47.62 4.86
CA LEU A 686 1.57 -47.06 4.67
C LEU A 686 1.83 -46.72 3.20
N GLU A 687 1.46 -47.62 2.29
CA GLU A 687 1.60 -47.43 0.85
C GLU A 687 0.82 -46.20 0.34
N VAL A 688 -0.42 -46.03 0.78
CA VAL A 688 -1.25 -44.84 0.47
C VAL A 688 -0.63 -43.55 1.02
N VAL A 689 -0.13 -43.58 2.25
CA VAL A 689 0.49 -42.42 2.89
C VAL A 689 1.78 -42.00 2.17
N VAL A 690 2.61 -42.96 1.78
CA VAL A 690 3.82 -42.71 0.99
C VAL A 690 3.47 -42.05 -0.34
N LEU A 691 2.43 -42.54 -1.02
CA LEU A 691 1.95 -41.96 -2.27
C LEU A 691 1.52 -40.49 -2.08
N TRP A 692 0.70 -40.20 -1.06
CA TRP A 692 0.18 -38.86 -0.81
C TRP A 692 1.29 -37.87 -0.44
N THR A 693 2.18 -38.25 0.49
CA THR A 693 3.27 -37.37 0.94
C THR A 693 4.28 -37.11 -0.18
N THR A 694 4.56 -38.12 -1.02
CA THR A 694 5.43 -37.97 -2.19
C THR A 694 4.79 -37.08 -3.25
N LEU A 695 3.47 -37.19 -3.49
CA LEU A 695 2.73 -36.34 -4.41
C LEU A 695 2.86 -34.86 -4.00
N PHE A 696 2.66 -34.53 -2.72
CA PHE A 696 2.75 -33.16 -2.25
C PHE A 696 4.18 -32.59 -2.33
N LEU A 697 5.19 -33.41 -2.04
CA LEU A 697 6.59 -33.03 -2.23
C LEU A 697 6.91 -32.76 -3.72
N ALA A 698 6.35 -33.56 -4.63
CA ALA A 698 6.52 -33.39 -6.08
C ALA A 698 5.83 -32.12 -6.60
N ILE A 699 4.60 -31.83 -6.15
CA ILE A 699 3.88 -30.60 -6.49
C ILE A 699 4.68 -29.37 -6.03
N GLU A 700 5.20 -29.39 -4.80
CA GLU A 700 6.04 -28.31 -4.26
C GLU A 700 7.33 -28.13 -5.08
N GLY A 701 8.02 -29.23 -5.41
CA GLY A 701 9.24 -29.22 -6.23
C GLY A 701 9.00 -28.66 -7.64
N LEU A 702 7.95 -29.11 -8.32
CA LEU A 702 7.57 -28.66 -9.66
C LEU A 702 7.21 -27.16 -9.67
N HIS A 703 6.49 -26.70 -8.64
CA HIS A 703 6.13 -25.30 -8.50
C HIS A 703 7.36 -24.41 -8.30
N ARG A 704 8.35 -24.86 -7.52
CA ARG A 704 9.63 -24.13 -7.34
C ARG A 704 10.51 -24.11 -8.58
N PHE A 705 10.55 -25.22 -9.32
CA PHE A 705 11.25 -25.29 -10.59
C PHE A 705 10.68 -24.29 -11.60
N ARG A 706 9.34 -24.16 -11.68
CA ARG A 706 8.67 -23.16 -12.53
C ARG A 706 8.92 -21.71 -12.14
N LEU A 707 9.16 -21.44 -10.85
CA LEU A 707 9.46 -20.09 -10.34
C LEU A 707 10.93 -19.68 -10.48
N GLY A 708 11.77 -20.51 -11.12
CA GLY A 708 13.18 -20.17 -11.39
C GLY A 708 14.07 -20.10 -10.14
N ARG A 709 13.67 -20.74 -9.02
CA ARG A 709 14.42 -20.73 -7.74
C ARG A 709 15.13 -22.05 -7.41
N LEU A 710 15.51 -22.82 -8.43
CA LEU A 710 16.49 -23.91 -8.29
C LEU A 710 17.80 -23.43 -8.90
N GLN A 711 18.56 -22.63 -8.14
CA GLN A 711 19.99 -22.47 -8.39
C GLN A 711 20.68 -23.70 -7.85
N TRP A 712 21.18 -24.53 -8.76
CA TRP A 712 22.08 -25.63 -8.45
C TRP A 712 23.50 -25.05 -8.45
N ASP A 713 24.11 -24.95 -7.28
CA ASP A 713 25.54 -24.64 -7.14
C ASP A 713 26.33 -25.96 -7.07
N GLY A 714 27.29 -26.14 -7.98
CA GLY A 714 28.37 -27.13 -7.84
C GLY A 714 28.36 -28.32 -8.82
N ASP A 715 29.09 -28.12 -9.92
CA ASP A 715 29.81 -29.02 -10.83
C ASP A 715 29.35 -30.44 -11.24
N THR A 716 29.11 -30.53 -12.56
CA THR A 716 29.25 -31.64 -13.52
C THR A 716 28.39 -32.91 -13.38
N ALA A 717 27.42 -33.05 -14.30
CA ALA A 717 27.26 -34.29 -15.09
C ALA A 717 26.35 -34.22 -16.34
N TRP A 718 25.49 -33.20 -16.58
CA TRP A 718 24.64 -33.20 -17.81
C TRP A 718 24.41 -31.81 -18.45
N SER A 719 25.49 -31.06 -18.60
CA SER A 719 25.54 -29.94 -19.54
C SER A 719 25.15 -30.42 -20.95
N ARG A 720 24.11 -29.79 -21.53
CA ARG A 720 23.51 -29.99 -22.87
C ARG A 720 22.29 -30.92 -22.97
N LEU A 721 21.21 -30.57 -22.28
CA LEU A 721 19.88 -30.69 -22.88
C LEU A 721 19.40 -29.30 -23.32
N THR A 722 20.01 -28.83 -24.40
CA THR A 722 19.42 -27.79 -25.25
C THR A 722 18.20 -28.37 -25.94
N GLY A 723 17.05 -27.73 -25.74
CA GLY A 723 15.96 -27.71 -26.72
C GLY A 723 14.95 -28.85 -26.63
N ILE A 724 13.93 -28.66 -25.77
CA ILE A 724 12.55 -28.77 -26.25
C ILE A 724 11.99 -27.35 -26.21
N THR A 725 12.33 -26.57 -27.23
CA THR A 725 11.76 -25.25 -27.51
C THR A 725 10.41 -25.40 -28.19
N ALA A 726 9.36 -24.82 -27.63
CA ALA A 726 8.35 -24.08 -28.40
C ALA A 726 7.40 -23.31 -27.46
N VAL A 727 7.64 -22.00 -27.37
CA VAL A 727 6.67 -20.93 -27.12
C VAL A 727 5.67 -21.15 -25.97
N LEU A 728 6.04 -20.64 -24.79
CA LEU A 728 5.07 -20.01 -23.91
C LEU A 728 5.46 -18.53 -23.84
N THR A 729 4.60 -17.67 -24.39
CA THR A 729 4.77 -16.21 -24.29
C THR A 729 4.80 -15.78 -22.83
N GLU A 730 5.44 -14.65 -22.49
CA GLU A 730 5.39 -14.10 -21.12
C GLU A 730 3.95 -13.91 -20.60
N ALA A 731 2.98 -13.75 -21.51
CA ALA A 731 1.55 -13.78 -21.21
C ALA A 731 1.06 -15.15 -20.71
N GLN A 732 1.49 -16.25 -21.33
CA GLN A 732 1.15 -17.61 -20.88
C GLN A 732 1.92 -18.03 -19.61
N VAL A 733 3.11 -17.47 -19.38
CA VAL A 733 3.85 -17.63 -18.11
C VAL A 733 3.18 -16.83 -16.98
N ARG A 734 2.48 -15.74 -17.30
CA ARG A 734 1.66 -14.96 -16.37
C ARG A 734 0.32 -15.63 -16.07
N ASP A 735 -0.27 -16.34 -17.05
CA ASP A 735 -1.47 -17.18 -16.87
C ASP A 735 -1.15 -18.46 -16.06
N MET A 736 0.09 -18.95 -16.07
CA MET A 736 0.51 -20.11 -15.25
C MET A 736 0.87 -19.75 -13.79
N ARG A 737 0.32 -18.66 -13.26
CA ARG A 737 0.37 -18.35 -11.82
C ARG A 737 -0.67 -19.20 -11.10
N ALA A 738 -0.28 -20.44 -10.82
CA ALA A 738 -1.13 -21.50 -10.31
C ALA A 738 -2.09 -21.05 -9.19
N SER A 739 -3.36 -20.85 -9.53
CA SER A 739 -4.44 -20.97 -8.57
C SER A 739 -4.51 -22.44 -8.09
N SER A 740 -4.89 -22.69 -6.84
CA SER A 740 -5.08 -24.06 -6.32
C SER A 740 -6.08 -24.86 -7.17
N ALA A 741 -7.05 -24.18 -7.78
CA ALA A 741 -7.98 -24.74 -8.75
C ALA A 741 -7.28 -25.31 -10.00
N GLU A 742 -6.26 -24.64 -10.54
CA GLU A 742 -5.47 -25.15 -11.67
C GLU A 742 -4.65 -26.38 -11.31
N ILE A 743 -4.06 -26.41 -10.10
CA ILE A 743 -3.29 -27.57 -9.62
C ILE A 743 -4.22 -28.77 -9.48
N LEU A 744 -5.39 -28.58 -8.89
CA LEU A 744 -6.42 -29.63 -8.75
C LEU A 744 -6.96 -30.07 -10.11
N ALA A 745 -7.14 -29.16 -11.07
CA ALA A 745 -7.58 -29.49 -12.43
C ALA A 745 -6.53 -30.32 -13.18
N ALA A 746 -5.25 -29.94 -13.11
CA ALA A 746 -4.15 -30.69 -13.69
C ALA A 746 -4.02 -32.09 -13.06
N MET A 747 -4.15 -32.18 -11.74
CA MET A 747 -4.11 -33.44 -11.01
C MET A 747 -5.30 -34.35 -11.39
N ARG A 748 -6.53 -33.81 -11.48
CA ARG A 748 -7.70 -34.53 -12.00
C ARG A 748 -7.43 -35.09 -13.38
N TRP A 749 -6.92 -34.26 -14.29
CA TRP A 749 -6.63 -34.66 -15.66
C TRP A 749 -5.63 -35.84 -15.71
N ILE A 750 -4.57 -35.79 -14.89
CA ILE A 750 -3.59 -36.87 -14.77
C ILE A 750 -4.25 -38.15 -14.22
N VAL A 751 -4.97 -38.06 -13.10
CA VAL A 751 -5.60 -39.22 -12.46
C VAL A 751 -6.63 -39.86 -13.42
N HIS A 752 -7.44 -39.06 -14.12
CA HIS A 752 -8.36 -39.54 -15.15
C HIS A 752 -7.63 -40.22 -16.30
N GLY A 753 -6.54 -39.62 -16.81
CA GLY A 753 -5.72 -40.20 -17.86
C GLY A 753 -5.14 -41.56 -17.47
N VAL A 754 -4.56 -41.67 -16.26
CA VAL A 754 -4.03 -42.95 -15.74
C VAL A 754 -5.16 -43.96 -15.55
N THR A 755 -6.34 -43.53 -15.10
CA THR A 755 -7.52 -44.41 -14.96
C THR A 755 -7.94 -45.00 -16.31
N VAL A 756 -7.98 -44.18 -17.37
CA VAL A 756 -8.32 -44.63 -18.73
C VAL A 756 -7.27 -45.60 -19.25
N VAL A 757 -5.98 -45.28 -19.12
CA VAL A 757 -4.89 -46.17 -19.55
C VAL A 757 -4.94 -47.50 -18.82
N LEU A 758 -5.14 -47.49 -17.50
CA LEU A 758 -5.31 -48.70 -16.71
C LEU A 758 -6.51 -49.51 -17.17
N GLY A 759 -7.66 -48.86 -17.41
CA GLY A 759 -8.86 -49.52 -17.93
C GLY A 759 -8.63 -50.17 -19.29
N CYS A 760 -7.92 -49.49 -20.20
CA CYS A 760 -7.53 -50.05 -21.48
C CYS A 760 -6.58 -51.24 -21.34
N LEU A 761 -5.57 -51.16 -20.46
CA LEU A 761 -4.64 -52.26 -20.19
C LEU A 761 -5.36 -53.47 -19.59
N LEU A 762 -6.29 -53.26 -18.65
CA LEU A 762 -7.12 -54.31 -18.09
C LEU A 762 -7.99 -54.96 -19.18
N LEU A 763 -8.63 -54.17 -20.05
CA LEU A 763 -9.45 -54.69 -21.15
C LEU A 763 -8.63 -55.49 -22.18
N ILE A 764 -7.37 -55.09 -22.43
CA ILE A 764 -6.45 -55.82 -23.31
C ILE A 764 -5.94 -57.11 -22.64
N ALA A 765 -5.71 -57.09 -21.33
CA ALA A 765 -5.23 -58.23 -20.55
C ALA A 765 -6.35 -59.22 -20.18
N LEU A 766 -7.62 -58.80 -20.20
CA LEU A 766 -8.79 -59.60 -19.82
C LEU A 766 -8.93 -60.91 -20.62
N PRO A 767 -8.77 -60.92 -21.95
CA PRO A 767 -8.82 -62.16 -22.75
C PRO A 767 -7.70 -63.15 -22.40
N SER A 768 -6.51 -62.65 -22.03
CA SER A 768 -5.39 -63.50 -21.58
C SER A 768 -5.54 -64.00 -20.13
N MET A 769 -6.42 -63.39 -19.33
CA MET A 769 -6.70 -63.81 -17.94
C MET A 769 -7.88 -64.80 -17.84
N SER A 770 -8.66 -65.01 -18.91
CA SER A 770 -9.78 -65.97 -18.90
C SER A 770 -9.37 -67.43 -19.12
N GLU A 771 -8.14 -67.72 -19.56
CA GLU A 771 -7.67 -69.09 -19.82
C GLU A 771 -6.76 -69.68 -18.71
N GLY A 772 -6.47 -68.94 -17.64
CA GLY A 772 -5.66 -69.42 -16.52
C GLY A 772 -5.94 -68.69 -15.21
N THR A 773 -6.67 -69.35 -14.32
CA THR A 773 -6.88 -69.04 -12.88
C THR A 773 -6.85 -67.58 -12.43
N GLY A 774 -8.04 -66.99 -12.34
CA GLY A 774 -8.42 -66.06 -11.26
C GLY A 774 -8.10 -64.60 -11.49
N LEU A 775 -8.99 -63.74 -10.99
CA LEU A 775 -8.72 -62.30 -10.79
C LEU A 775 -7.33 -62.11 -10.18
N PRO A 776 -6.62 -61.01 -10.50
CA PRO A 776 -5.32 -60.73 -9.93
C PRO A 776 -5.36 -60.90 -8.41
N GLY A 777 -4.47 -61.72 -7.86
CA GLY A 777 -4.37 -61.91 -6.41
C GLY A 777 -4.18 -60.58 -5.68
N PRO A 778 -4.43 -60.53 -4.36
CA PRO A 778 -4.30 -59.31 -3.56
C PRO A 778 -2.91 -58.64 -3.68
N ASP A 779 -1.86 -59.42 -3.98
CA ASP A 779 -0.47 -58.95 -4.13
C ASP A 779 -0.05 -58.70 -5.60
N SER A 780 -1.01 -58.64 -6.52
CA SER A 780 -0.70 -58.33 -7.93
C SER A 780 -0.36 -56.86 -8.10
N ALA A 781 0.59 -56.56 -9.00
CA ALA A 781 0.95 -55.18 -9.36
C ALA A 781 -0.28 -54.34 -9.81
N TRP A 782 -1.31 -54.99 -10.35
CA TRP A 782 -2.58 -54.36 -10.70
C TRP A 782 -3.35 -53.87 -9.47
N MET A 783 -3.34 -54.62 -8.37
CA MET A 783 -4.08 -54.27 -7.15
C MET A 783 -3.44 -53.07 -6.42
N HIS A 784 -2.11 -52.98 -6.42
CA HIS A 784 -1.39 -51.80 -5.91
C HIS A 784 -1.72 -50.54 -6.73
N LEU A 785 -1.75 -50.64 -8.06
CA LEU A 785 -2.06 -49.49 -8.92
C LEU A 785 -3.53 -49.04 -8.78
N VAL A 786 -4.46 -49.99 -8.61
CA VAL A 786 -5.86 -49.70 -8.26
C VAL A 786 -5.94 -49.02 -6.89
N LEU A 787 -5.24 -49.53 -5.87
CA LEU A 787 -5.19 -48.94 -4.53
C LEU A 787 -4.70 -47.48 -4.59
N TRP A 788 -3.64 -47.20 -5.36
CA TRP A 788 -3.10 -45.86 -5.53
C TRP A 788 -4.13 -44.91 -6.14
N LEU A 789 -4.73 -45.29 -7.27
CA LEU A 789 -5.74 -44.46 -7.93
C LEU A 789 -6.96 -44.22 -7.06
N THR A 790 -7.50 -45.28 -6.45
CA THR A 790 -8.67 -45.17 -5.56
C THR A 790 -8.36 -44.28 -4.36
N SER A 791 -7.15 -44.37 -3.79
CA SER A 791 -6.76 -43.50 -2.68
C SER A 791 -6.67 -42.02 -3.07
N LEU A 792 -6.18 -41.69 -4.27
CA LEU A 792 -6.11 -40.31 -4.76
C LEU A 792 -7.51 -39.75 -5.04
N TYR A 793 -8.40 -40.55 -5.64
CA TYR A 793 -9.81 -40.17 -5.78
C TYR A 793 -10.49 -39.97 -4.43
N ALA A 794 -10.25 -40.86 -3.46
CA ALA A 794 -10.80 -40.73 -2.11
C ALA A 794 -10.30 -39.48 -1.40
N LEU A 795 -9.02 -39.13 -1.55
CA LEU A 795 -8.43 -37.91 -1.00
C LEU A 795 -9.09 -36.66 -1.58
N MET A 796 -9.20 -36.59 -2.91
CA MET A 796 -9.82 -35.46 -3.61
C MET A 796 -11.31 -35.34 -3.27
N TRP A 797 -12.06 -36.42 -3.44
CA TRP A 797 -13.50 -36.44 -3.18
C TRP A 797 -13.81 -36.16 -1.71
N GLY A 798 -13.07 -36.75 -0.77
CA GLY A 798 -13.24 -36.54 0.65
C GLY A 798 -12.94 -35.10 1.07
N SER A 799 -11.87 -34.51 0.51
CA SER A 799 -11.48 -33.13 0.79
C SER A 799 -12.51 -32.10 0.31
N GLU A 800 -13.07 -32.30 -0.89
CA GLU A 800 -14.12 -31.44 -1.45
C GLU A 800 -15.46 -31.67 -0.76
N GLY A 801 -15.81 -32.92 -0.48
CA GLY A 801 -17.00 -33.28 0.27
C GLY A 801 -17.03 -32.64 1.66
N TRP A 802 -15.89 -32.65 2.35
CA TRP A 802 -15.70 -31.98 3.65
C TRP A 802 -15.97 -30.48 3.57
N LEU A 803 -15.47 -29.80 2.54
CA LEU A 803 -15.68 -28.37 2.33
C LEU A 803 -17.13 -28.04 1.93
N ARG A 804 -17.75 -28.88 1.09
CA ARG A 804 -19.16 -28.74 0.69
C ARG A 804 -20.11 -28.87 1.88
N MET A 805 -19.91 -29.88 2.74
CA MET A 805 -20.73 -30.08 3.95
C MET A 805 -20.66 -28.89 4.92
N ARG A 806 -19.57 -28.11 4.88
CA ARG A 806 -19.38 -26.91 5.72
C ARG A 806 -19.80 -25.61 5.04
N GLY A 807 -20.28 -25.63 3.79
CA GLY A 807 -20.62 -24.42 3.03
C GLY A 807 -19.41 -23.52 2.76
N ARG A 808 -18.21 -24.10 2.65
CA ARG A 808 -16.93 -23.38 2.53
C ARG A 808 -16.20 -23.65 1.21
N LEU A 809 -16.81 -24.41 0.30
CA LEU A 809 -16.26 -24.62 -1.03
C LEU A 809 -16.39 -23.31 -1.83
N PRO A 810 -15.32 -22.82 -2.50
CA PRO A 810 -15.41 -21.66 -3.38
C PRO A 810 -16.43 -21.94 -4.49
N GLU A 811 -17.39 -21.03 -4.72
CA GLU A 811 -18.23 -21.11 -5.91
C GLU A 811 -17.36 -20.80 -7.13
N PRO A 812 -17.51 -21.53 -8.25
CA PRO A 812 -16.81 -21.21 -9.48
C PRO A 812 -17.23 -19.80 -9.92
N GLU A 813 -16.26 -18.89 -10.06
CA GLU A 813 -16.49 -17.59 -10.68
C GLU A 813 -17.10 -17.81 -12.08
N ALA A 814 -18.28 -17.24 -12.31
CA ALA A 814 -19.04 -17.35 -13.56
C ALA A 814 -18.55 -16.37 -14.62
#